data_AF-A0ABD1QY54-F1
#
_entry.id   AF-A0ABD1QY54-F1
#
_cell.length_a   1.000
_cell.length_b   1.000
_cell.length_c   1.000
_cell.angle_alpha   90.00
_cell.angle_beta   90.00
_cell.angle_gamma   90.00
#
_symmetry.space_group_name_H-M   'P 1'
#
loop_
_entity.id
_entity.type
_entity.pdbx_description
1 polymer ?
#
loop_
_entity_poly.entity_id
_entity_poly.type
_entity_poly.pdbx_seq_one_letter_code
_entity_poly.pdbx_strand_id
1 'polypeptide(L)'
;MYCALRLSFPSSRFDSRRKSTPPRFQRLQFFCKPLQSHSQEAEFEANSQHIEEEGKGHLILVEKYGNGTSRRYIVENDSVIRTILKEHLPETNVSQDSIAPESDDVLSWLPKIVKDFVLPAGFPESVSDDYLDYILLQFPTNVTGWICHTLVTSSLLKAVGVGSFSGTTAAASAAAISWVLKDGIGAIGRLFIGGRFGDLFDDDPRQWRLYADFVGSAGSIFDLTTQLYPAYFLPLASLGNLAKAVGRGLRDPSFRVIQNHFAISGNLGEVSAKEEVWEVAAELIGLSLGILALDTPGISSSYPVLGSTWLSMRLLHLWFRYKSLSVLRFNTINLKRARILVNSHILYSKVLGINDCNRMENILLWEKFRRPRIIFGVSLEEMISGKRRVTTVKMLLKLYAEEKYFLVVNQQQTEFEVFVSFKEGATSLSVLRSVWQTYWLNQNRSRPDDVFDELERSLIELKNGFDNFLQQLEETGWDTNQINLKLLKFLRVPELDTTDMATQNLLFDIAKKCFTVGLISLTVSDRYVSLTAIRGSSMSPTFNPLDKKSSAIPMDDYALVEKFCLEKYKFSHGDVVVFRSPSNHKQKNVKRITALPGDWVDVSSSFDTVMIPEGHCWVEGDNPACSMDSRSFGPIPLGLVCGRVTHVVWPPHRVGKVDRKITEHRLPF
;
A
#
# COMPACT_ATOMS: atom_id res chain seq x y z
N MET A 1 10.60 15.54 -32.36
CA MET A 1 11.83 14.85 -32.81
C MET A 1 12.33 14.02 -31.63
N TYR A 2 12.14 12.70 -31.69
CA TYR A 2 12.53 11.75 -30.64
C TYR A 2 14.04 11.51 -30.70
N CYS A 3 14.75 11.55 -29.56
CA CYS A 3 16.12 11.05 -29.47
C CYS A 3 16.18 10.01 -28.34
N ALA A 4 16.38 8.76 -28.75
CA ALA A 4 16.49 7.60 -27.87
C ALA A 4 17.94 7.45 -27.38
N LEU A 5 18.12 7.33 -26.07
CA LEU A 5 19.39 6.97 -25.44
C LEU A 5 19.57 5.44 -25.50
N ARG A 6 20.60 4.99 -26.23
CA ARG A 6 21.11 3.61 -26.21
C ARG A 6 21.99 3.41 -24.98
N LEU A 7 21.63 2.47 -24.13
CA LEU A 7 22.50 1.91 -23.09
C LEU A 7 23.17 0.64 -23.62
N SER A 8 24.50 0.60 -23.62
CA SER A 8 25.31 -0.59 -23.91
C SER A 8 25.92 -1.13 -22.63
N PHE A 9 25.54 -2.36 -22.25
CA PHE A 9 26.18 -3.14 -21.19
C PHE A 9 27.37 -3.93 -21.76
N PRO A 10 28.54 -3.95 -21.10
CA PRO A 10 29.59 -4.90 -21.45
C PRO A 10 29.34 -6.26 -20.77
N SER A 11 29.45 -7.31 -21.57
CA SER A 11 29.41 -8.72 -21.16
C SER A 11 30.77 -9.14 -20.61
N SER A 12 30.79 -9.80 -19.44
CA SER A 12 31.98 -10.45 -18.90
C SER A 12 32.03 -11.91 -19.32
N ARG A 13 33.14 -12.32 -19.95
CA ARG A 13 33.55 -13.72 -20.09
C ARG A 13 34.63 -14.01 -19.04
N PHE A 14 34.37 -15.06 -18.27
CA PHE A 14 35.31 -15.69 -17.34
C PHE A 14 36.41 -16.43 -18.11
N ASP A 15 37.67 -16.26 -17.72
CA ASP A 15 38.66 -17.33 -17.86
C ASP A 15 39.80 -17.22 -16.84
N SER A 16 40.49 -18.34 -16.63
CA SER A 16 40.98 -18.82 -15.34
C SER A 16 42.50 -18.70 -15.05
N ARG A 17 42.82 -18.65 -13.73
CA ARG A 17 44.05 -19.07 -13.00
C ARG A 17 45.46 -18.55 -13.40
N ARG A 18 46.11 -17.78 -12.49
CA ARG A 18 47.18 -18.24 -11.55
C ARG A 18 47.80 -17.09 -10.70
N LYS A 19 48.18 -17.49 -9.49
CA LYS A 19 48.88 -16.83 -8.34
C LYS A 19 49.88 -15.70 -8.65
N SER A 20 49.85 -14.60 -7.88
CA SER A 20 50.94 -14.09 -7.01
C SER A 20 50.60 -12.75 -6.34
N THR A 21 51.25 -12.49 -5.21
CA THR A 21 51.14 -11.40 -4.21
C THR A 21 51.34 -9.96 -4.73
N PRO A 22 50.95 -8.90 -3.96
CA PRO A 22 50.76 -7.54 -4.48
C PRO A 22 52.04 -6.68 -4.44
N PRO A 23 52.21 -5.70 -5.35
CA PRO A 23 53.15 -4.61 -5.16
C PRO A 23 52.46 -3.27 -4.84
N ARG A 24 53.25 -2.44 -4.14
CA ARG A 24 52.98 -1.14 -3.55
C ARG A 24 52.52 -0.06 -4.54
N PHE A 25 51.63 0.82 -4.08
CA PHE A 25 51.30 2.10 -4.71
C PHE A 25 52.47 3.09 -4.61
N GLN A 26 52.86 3.69 -5.73
CA GLN A 26 53.66 4.91 -5.77
C GLN A 26 52.95 6.00 -6.58
N ARG A 27 53.05 7.21 -6.02
CA ARG A 27 52.54 8.52 -6.46
C ARG A 27 52.74 8.82 -7.95
N LEU A 28 51.71 9.40 -8.56
CA LEU A 28 51.83 10.21 -9.79
C LEU A 28 51.42 11.66 -9.46
N GLN A 29 52.37 12.58 -9.64
CA GLN A 29 52.18 14.04 -9.60
C GLN A 29 51.79 14.52 -11.00
N PHE A 30 50.81 15.43 -11.07
CA PHE A 30 50.54 16.19 -12.29
C PHE A 30 50.86 17.68 -12.04
N PHE A 31 51.74 18.21 -12.89
CA PHE A 31 52.08 19.62 -13.03
C PHE A 31 51.18 20.24 -14.11
N CYS A 32 50.59 21.41 -13.85
CA CYS A 32 50.03 22.28 -14.89
C CYS A 32 50.65 23.68 -14.80
N LYS A 33 51.05 24.21 -15.96
CA LYS A 33 51.46 25.61 -16.18
C LYS A 33 50.36 26.37 -16.95
N PRO A 34 50.35 27.73 -16.88
CA PRO A 34 49.16 28.55 -17.04
C PRO A 34 49.01 29.19 -18.44
N LEU A 35 47.82 29.73 -18.73
CA LEU A 35 47.53 30.56 -19.90
C LEU A 35 46.92 31.91 -19.46
N GLN A 36 47.63 33.01 -19.73
CA GLN A 36 47.17 34.42 -19.78
C GLN A 36 46.30 34.62 -21.04
N SER A 37 45.46 35.64 -21.28
CA SER A 37 44.94 36.84 -20.61
C SER A 37 43.97 37.49 -21.63
N HIS A 38 42.87 38.13 -21.22
CA HIS A 38 42.43 39.41 -21.82
C HIS A 38 41.38 40.10 -20.96
N SER A 39 41.53 41.42 -20.89
CA SER A 39 40.95 42.43 -20.01
C SER A 39 39.88 43.29 -20.69
N GLN A 40 38.97 43.87 -19.86
CA GLN A 40 38.29 45.19 -19.98
C GLN A 40 37.23 45.22 -18.84
N GLU A 41 37.41 45.86 -17.66
CA GLU A 41 37.52 47.29 -17.26
C GLU A 41 36.27 48.17 -17.48
N ALA A 42 35.64 48.60 -16.36
CA ALA A 42 35.21 49.96 -15.97
C ALA A 42 34.23 49.87 -14.76
N GLU A 43 34.60 50.21 -13.51
CA GLU A 43 34.65 51.56 -12.87
C GLU A 43 33.26 52.08 -12.43
N PHE A 44 32.94 52.70 -11.27
CA PHE A 44 33.57 53.30 -10.08
C PHE A 44 32.43 53.32 -9.00
N GLU A 45 32.61 53.28 -7.67
CA GLU A 45 33.09 54.40 -6.84
C GLU A 45 33.47 53.91 -5.44
N ALA A 46 34.61 54.39 -4.96
CA ALA A 46 35.15 54.17 -3.64
C ALA A 46 34.76 55.30 -2.68
N ASN A 47 34.62 55.01 -1.39
CA ASN A 47 35.26 55.88 -0.42
C ASN A 47 35.73 55.13 0.84
N SER A 48 36.99 55.43 1.16
CA SER A 48 37.94 54.79 2.04
C SER A 48 37.89 55.28 3.49
N GLN A 49 38.35 54.44 4.43
CA GLN A 49 39.36 54.85 5.42
C GLN A 49 40.17 53.63 5.93
N HIS A 50 41.50 53.78 5.84
CA HIS A 50 42.62 52.91 6.26
C HIS A 50 42.53 52.48 7.75
N ILE A 51 42.83 51.26 8.22
CA ILE A 51 44.05 50.41 8.26
C ILE A 51 45.29 51.02 8.93
N GLU A 52 45.55 50.54 10.15
CA GLU A 52 46.81 50.02 10.74
C GLU A 52 46.32 48.96 11.78
N GLU A 53 46.82 47.73 11.96
CA GLU A 53 48.08 47.07 11.64
C GLU A 53 47.91 45.53 11.73
N GLU A 54 48.73 44.83 10.92
CA GLU A 54 49.35 43.51 11.12
C GLU A 54 48.55 42.18 11.18
N GLY A 55 48.71 41.40 10.09
CA GLY A 55 49.16 40.01 10.22
C GLY A 55 48.11 38.88 10.24
N LYS A 56 47.16 38.80 9.30
CA LYS A 56 46.35 37.58 9.09
C LYS A 56 46.11 37.30 7.60
N GLY A 57 46.55 36.13 7.14
CA GLY A 57 46.35 35.64 5.77
C GLY A 57 44.87 35.64 5.36
N HIS A 58 44.61 35.89 4.08
CA HIS A 58 43.26 36.07 3.54
C HIS A 58 42.56 34.71 3.43
N LEU A 59 41.38 34.58 4.07
CA LEU A 59 40.56 33.36 4.03
C LEU A 59 39.78 33.32 2.71
N ILE A 60 40.02 32.31 1.87
CA ILE A 60 39.41 32.25 0.53
C ILE A 60 38.22 31.29 0.49
N LEU A 61 38.35 30.12 1.11
CA LEU A 61 37.35 29.07 1.01
C LEU A 61 37.23 28.30 2.32
N VAL A 62 36.00 27.98 2.72
CA VAL A 62 35.70 27.09 3.84
C VAL A 62 34.90 25.91 3.33
N GLU A 63 35.51 24.73 3.36
CA GLU A 63 34.87 23.46 3.04
C GLU A 63 34.34 22.86 4.34
N LYS A 64 33.01 22.76 4.49
CA LYS A 64 32.37 22.15 5.66
C LYS A 64 31.93 20.73 5.31
N TYR A 65 32.36 19.76 6.10
CA TYR A 65 31.94 18.37 5.98
C TYR A 65 30.81 18.06 6.97
N GLY A 66 29.91 17.13 6.62
CA GLY A 66 28.73 16.78 7.40
C GLY A 66 28.99 16.21 8.81
N ASN A 67 30.25 15.89 9.13
CA ASN A 67 30.70 15.51 10.48
C ASN A 67 31.10 16.72 11.36
N GLY A 68 30.82 17.95 10.92
CA GLY A 68 31.16 19.18 11.63
C GLY A 68 32.62 19.65 11.45
N THR A 69 33.46 18.92 10.72
CA THR A 69 34.81 19.42 10.39
C THR A 69 34.74 20.52 9.35
N SER A 70 35.51 21.59 9.59
CA SER A 70 35.68 22.66 8.60
C SER A 70 37.13 22.75 8.20
N ARG A 71 37.36 22.78 6.89
CA ARG A 71 38.66 22.96 6.26
C ARG A 71 38.73 24.38 5.75
N ARG A 72 39.60 25.17 6.35
CA ARG A 72 39.82 26.56 5.95
C ARG A 72 41.05 26.62 5.07
N TYR A 73 40.90 27.20 3.88
CA TYR A 73 41.98 27.46 2.95
C TYR A 73 42.37 28.93 3.10
N ILE A 74 43.56 29.15 3.68
CA ILE A 74 44.12 30.49 3.92
C ILE A 74 45.33 30.64 3.00
N VAL A 75 45.38 31.74 2.26
CA VAL A 75 46.53 32.08 1.41
C VAL A 75 47.43 33.03 2.20
N GLU A 76 48.67 32.59 2.44
CA GLU A 76 49.70 33.41 3.09
C GLU A 76 50.51 34.21 2.06
N ASN A 77 50.59 33.79 0.79
CA ASN A 77 51.10 34.53 -0.40
C ASN A 77 50.78 33.76 -1.71
N ASP A 78 50.86 34.40 -2.88
CA ASP A 78 50.43 33.97 -4.25
C ASP A 78 50.84 32.56 -4.75
N SER A 79 51.56 31.76 -3.98
CA SER A 79 52.01 30.41 -4.36
C SER A 79 51.85 29.32 -3.28
N VAL A 80 51.31 29.61 -2.10
CA VAL A 80 51.16 28.61 -1.02
C VAL A 80 49.79 28.70 -0.34
N ILE A 81 48.99 27.63 -0.45
CA ILE A 81 47.72 27.46 0.26
C ILE A 81 47.98 26.66 1.55
N ARG A 82 47.67 27.25 2.71
CA ARG A 82 47.73 26.57 4.00
C ARG A 82 46.35 25.98 4.34
N THR A 83 46.30 24.67 4.50
CA THR A 83 45.06 23.95 4.83
C THR A 83 44.98 23.72 6.33
N ILE A 84 44.08 24.42 7.02
CA ILE A 84 43.84 24.20 8.45
C ILE A 84 42.60 23.32 8.59
N LEU A 85 42.80 22.08 9.03
CA LEU A 85 41.73 21.18 9.44
C LEU A 85 41.42 21.48 10.90
N LYS A 86 40.24 22.04 11.17
CA LYS A 86 39.77 22.25 12.54
C LYS A 86 38.78 21.15 12.88
N GLU A 87 39.24 20.14 13.59
CA GLU A 87 38.37 19.19 14.30
C GLU A 87 37.86 19.88 15.57
N HIS A 88 36.54 19.89 15.77
CA HIS A 88 35.95 20.41 17.00
C HIS A 88 36.11 19.34 18.09
N LEU A 89 37.26 19.32 18.76
CA LEU A 89 37.33 18.82 20.13
C LEU A 89 36.91 19.96 21.07
N PRO A 90 36.01 19.71 22.03
CA PRO A 90 35.52 20.76 22.92
C PRO A 90 36.65 21.13 23.90
N GLU A 91 37.27 22.29 23.69
CA GLU A 91 38.15 22.90 24.69
C GLU A 91 37.29 23.65 25.72
N THR A 92 37.28 23.12 26.94
CA THR A 92 37.03 23.88 28.17
C THR A 92 37.98 25.06 28.23
N ASN A 93 37.46 26.28 28.21
CA ASN A 93 38.02 27.40 28.96
C ASN A 93 36.90 28.34 29.42
N VAL A 94 36.92 28.58 30.72
CA VAL A 94 36.00 29.40 31.49
C VAL A 94 36.27 30.88 31.24
N SER A 95 35.22 31.62 30.91
CA SER A 95 35.03 33.00 31.37
C SER A 95 33.53 33.29 31.41
N GLN A 96 33.06 33.63 32.61
CA GLN A 96 31.68 33.93 32.99
C GLN A 96 31.11 35.12 32.21
N ASP A 97 29.85 34.96 31.77
CA ASP A 97 28.72 35.90 31.93
C ASP A 97 27.81 35.92 30.69
N SER A 98 26.80 35.05 30.70
CA SER A 98 25.46 35.34 30.19
C SER A 98 24.59 34.10 30.41
N ILE A 99 23.57 34.24 31.27
CA ILE A 99 22.56 33.23 31.56
C ILE A 99 21.75 32.97 30.28
N ALA A 100 22.00 31.83 29.63
CA ALA A 100 21.10 31.23 28.66
C ALA A 100 20.25 30.15 29.38
N PRO A 101 18.98 29.95 29.01
CA PRO A 101 18.11 29.03 29.72
C PRO A 101 18.61 27.60 29.56
N GLU A 102 18.68 26.87 30.67
CA GLU A 102 18.96 25.43 30.73
C GLU A 102 18.06 24.67 29.76
N SER A 103 18.63 24.20 28.64
CA SER A 103 18.01 23.13 27.87
C SER A 103 18.31 21.83 28.62
N ASP A 104 17.35 21.35 29.41
CA ASP A 104 17.33 19.98 29.93
C ASP A 104 17.48 19.01 28.75
N ASP A 105 18.70 18.52 28.49
CA ASP A 105 18.94 17.52 27.44
C ASP A 105 18.30 16.21 27.92
N VAL A 106 17.05 15.98 27.51
CA VAL A 106 16.21 14.79 27.80
C VAL A 106 16.94 13.47 27.51
N LEU A 107 17.99 13.52 26.69
CA LEU A 107 18.82 12.40 26.24
C LEU A 107 20.22 12.39 26.88
N SER A 108 20.46 13.14 27.95
CA SER A 108 21.75 13.18 28.67
C SER A 108 22.21 11.80 29.17
N TRP A 109 21.29 10.85 29.34
CA TRP A 109 21.56 9.47 29.73
C TRP A 109 22.11 8.59 28.59
N LEU A 110 22.02 9.02 27.33
CA LEU A 110 22.46 8.25 26.17
C LEU A 110 23.93 8.52 25.82
N PRO A 111 24.76 7.48 25.63
CA PRO A 111 26.12 7.66 25.11
C PRO A 111 26.10 8.35 23.75
N LYS A 112 27.05 9.24 23.50
CA LYS A 112 27.16 10.00 22.23
C LYS A 112 27.10 9.11 20.99
N ILE A 113 27.77 7.97 21.01
CA ILE A 113 27.77 7.04 19.88
C ILE A 113 26.37 6.48 19.55
N VAL A 114 25.52 6.32 20.56
CA VAL A 114 24.14 5.89 20.38
C VAL A 114 23.30 7.06 19.90
N LYS A 115 23.49 8.25 20.49
CA LYS A 115 22.83 9.49 20.06
C LYS A 115 23.07 9.77 18.58
N ASP A 116 24.31 9.67 18.12
CA ASP A 116 24.71 9.86 16.72
C ASP A 116 24.16 8.77 15.79
N PHE A 117 23.97 7.55 16.30
CA PHE A 117 23.39 6.44 15.55
C PHE A 117 21.88 6.60 15.35
N VAL A 118 21.14 6.99 16.40
CA VAL A 118 19.66 7.01 16.41
C VAL A 118 19.05 8.37 16.04
N LEU A 119 19.79 9.47 16.13
CA LEU A 119 19.31 10.80 15.77
C LEU A 119 19.86 11.25 14.41
N PRO A 120 19.13 12.14 13.69
CA PRO A 120 19.62 12.81 12.49
C PRO A 120 20.84 13.71 12.76
N ALA A 121 21.71 13.86 11.77
CA ALA A 121 22.83 14.78 11.81
C ALA A 121 22.35 16.23 11.88
N GLY A 122 22.94 17.01 12.77
CA GLY A 122 22.52 18.37 13.05
C GLY A 122 21.30 18.47 13.96
N PHE A 123 20.88 17.38 14.62
CA PHE A 123 19.89 17.44 15.70
C PHE A 123 20.36 18.37 16.84
N PRO A 124 19.51 19.24 17.39
CA PRO A 124 18.07 19.37 17.14
C PRO A 124 17.68 20.22 15.93
N GLU A 125 18.52 21.16 15.48
CA GLU A 125 18.16 22.19 14.48
C GLU A 125 17.81 21.63 13.09
N SER A 126 18.30 20.43 12.76
CA SER A 126 18.04 19.78 11.47
C SER A 126 16.61 19.26 11.27
N VAL A 127 15.84 19.13 12.35
CA VAL A 127 14.49 18.57 12.35
C VAL A 127 13.51 19.47 13.09
N SER A 128 12.22 19.19 12.97
CA SER A 128 11.20 19.93 13.70
C SER A 128 11.20 19.63 15.20
N ASP A 129 10.74 20.61 15.98
CA ASP A 129 10.74 20.56 17.45
C ASP A 129 9.95 19.38 18.03
N ASP A 130 8.94 18.88 17.30
CA ASP A 130 8.09 17.75 17.68
C ASP A 130 8.66 16.37 17.29
N TYR A 131 9.80 16.31 16.60
CA TYR A 131 10.41 15.06 16.14
C TYR A 131 10.74 14.12 17.30
N LEU A 132 11.44 14.61 18.33
CA LEU A 132 11.92 13.76 19.42
C LEU A 132 10.73 13.16 20.20
N ASP A 133 9.76 13.99 20.57
CA ASP A 133 8.58 13.55 21.29
C ASP A 133 7.77 12.53 20.46
N TYR A 134 7.65 12.75 19.15
CA TYR A 134 7.00 11.81 18.24
C TYR A 134 7.72 10.46 18.22
N ILE A 135 9.03 10.45 18.00
CA ILE A 135 9.82 9.20 17.89
C ILE A 135 9.82 8.41 19.21
N LEU A 136 9.91 9.10 20.35
CA LEU A 136 9.86 8.46 21.67
C LEU A 136 8.51 7.79 21.93
N LEU A 137 7.40 8.35 21.44
CA LEU A 137 6.07 7.73 21.50
C LEU A 137 5.85 6.69 20.39
N GLN A 138 6.53 6.83 19.26
CA GLN A 138 6.46 5.92 18.12
C GLN A 138 7.12 4.57 18.45
N PHE A 139 8.21 4.57 19.22
CA PHE A 139 8.90 3.35 19.64
C PHE A 139 7.99 2.35 20.39
N PRO A 140 7.33 2.70 21.51
CA PRO A 140 6.39 1.79 22.18
C PRO A 140 5.16 1.47 21.30
N THR A 141 4.73 2.40 20.42
CA THR A 141 3.69 2.12 19.43
C THR A 141 4.09 0.97 18.50
N ASN A 142 5.33 0.97 17.99
CA ASN A 142 5.83 -0.06 17.11
C ASN A 142 6.03 -1.39 17.85
N VAL A 143 6.60 -1.38 19.07
CA VAL A 143 6.76 -2.58 19.91
C VAL A 143 5.42 -3.28 20.14
N THR A 144 4.41 -2.54 20.59
CA THR A 144 3.06 -3.10 20.83
C THR A 144 2.41 -3.61 19.54
N GLY A 145 2.67 -2.96 18.40
CA GLY A 145 2.22 -3.42 17.08
C GLY A 145 2.80 -4.77 16.69
N TRP A 146 4.10 -4.98 16.93
CA TRP A 146 4.79 -6.24 16.65
C TRP A 146 4.44 -7.37 17.62
N ILE A 147 4.12 -7.05 18.88
CA ILE A 147 3.52 -8.03 19.80
C ILE A 147 2.17 -8.51 19.26
N CYS A 148 1.27 -7.58 18.88
CA CYS A 148 0.00 -7.92 18.25
C CYS A 148 0.19 -8.76 16.98
N HIS A 149 1.17 -8.42 16.14
CA HIS A 149 1.49 -9.18 14.93
C HIS A 149 1.86 -10.63 15.25
N THR A 150 2.68 -10.86 16.27
CA THR A 150 3.12 -12.18 16.70
C THR A 150 1.95 -13.04 17.19
N LEU A 151 1.07 -12.48 18.03
CA LEU A 151 -0.13 -13.17 18.52
C LEU A 151 -1.07 -13.57 17.37
N VAL A 152 -1.32 -12.67 16.43
CA VAL A 152 -2.19 -12.94 15.25
C VAL A 152 -1.57 -14.01 14.35
N THR A 153 -0.25 -13.95 14.12
CA THR A 153 0.47 -14.92 13.28
C THR A 153 0.43 -16.32 13.90
N SER A 154 0.53 -16.44 15.22
CA SER A 154 0.39 -17.72 15.92
C SER A 154 -0.98 -18.36 15.68
N SER A 155 -2.04 -17.56 15.69
CA SER A 155 -3.41 -18.02 15.42
C SER A 155 -3.57 -18.52 13.99
N LEU A 156 -2.99 -17.79 13.02
CA LEU A 156 -2.99 -18.17 11.60
C LEU A 156 -2.26 -19.51 11.39
N LEU A 157 -1.08 -19.70 12.00
CA LEU A 157 -0.31 -20.93 11.92
C LEU A 157 -1.06 -22.12 12.56
N LYS A 158 -1.76 -21.89 13.67
CA LYS A 158 -2.59 -22.89 14.34
C LYS A 158 -3.81 -23.27 13.49
N ALA A 159 -4.42 -22.31 12.79
CA ALA A 159 -5.55 -22.56 11.88
C ALA A 159 -5.14 -23.35 10.62
N VAL A 160 -3.95 -23.08 10.08
CA VAL A 160 -3.39 -23.87 8.95
C VAL A 160 -2.90 -25.24 9.39
N GLY A 161 -2.80 -25.48 10.70
CA GLY A 161 -2.50 -26.79 11.32
C GLY A 161 -1.08 -27.28 11.10
N VAL A 162 -0.11 -26.37 10.92
CA VAL A 162 1.32 -26.68 10.62
C VAL A 162 1.99 -27.59 11.67
N GLY A 163 1.36 -27.85 12.83
CA GLY A 163 1.81 -28.82 13.84
C GLY A 163 1.15 -30.21 13.81
N SER A 164 0.12 -30.45 12.99
CA SER A 164 -0.71 -31.67 13.05
C SER A 164 -0.69 -32.53 11.77
N PHE A 165 -0.03 -32.06 10.70
CA PHE A 165 -0.01 -32.79 9.44
C PHE A 165 1.11 -33.81 9.39
N SER A 166 0.74 -35.08 9.48
CA SER A 166 1.57 -36.19 9.04
C SER A 166 1.86 -36.05 7.55
N GLY A 167 3.01 -35.45 7.21
CA GLY A 167 3.88 -35.84 6.11
C GLY A 167 3.36 -35.89 4.67
N THR A 168 2.26 -35.23 4.29
CA THR A 168 1.83 -35.22 2.86
C THR A 168 2.20 -33.92 2.15
N THR A 169 3.04 -34.03 1.10
CA THR A 169 3.44 -32.92 0.22
C THR A 169 2.24 -32.17 -0.39
N ALA A 170 1.10 -32.86 -0.53
CA ALA A 170 -0.15 -32.27 -1.01
C ALA A 170 -0.76 -31.26 -0.02
N ALA A 171 -0.72 -31.53 1.29
CA ALA A 171 -1.22 -30.60 2.31
C ALA A 171 -0.33 -29.35 2.42
N ALA A 172 0.99 -29.51 2.36
CA ALA A 172 1.93 -28.39 2.32
C ALA A 172 1.73 -27.52 1.06
N SER A 173 1.46 -28.13 -0.09
CA SER A 173 1.15 -27.40 -1.32
C SER A 173 -0.19 -26.66 -1.27
N ALA A 174 -1.22 -27.26 -0.66
CA ALA A 174 -2.53 -26.61 -0.48
C ALA A 174 -2.46 -25.44 0.51
N ALA A 175 -1.67 -25.58 1.57
CA ALA A 175 -1.34 -24.50 2.49
C ALA A 175 -0.57 -23.37 1.79
N ALA A 176 0.44 -23.70 0.97
CA ALA A 176 1.20 -22.71 0.20
C ALA A 176 0.33 -21.98 -0.84
N ILE A 177 -0.54 -22.68 -1.57
CA ILE A 177 -1.48 -22.07 -2.53
C ILE A 177 -2.44 -21.12 -1.80
N SER A 178 -2.96 -21.56 -0.64
CA SER A 178 -3.83 -20.74 0.19
C SER A 178 -3.11 -19.50 0.72
N TRP A 179 -1.82 -19.61 1.03
CA TRP A 179 -0.95 -18.49 1.45
C TRP A 179 -0.73 -17.49 0.31
N VAL A 180 -0.37 -17.96 -0.88
CA VAL A 180 -0.15 -17.11 -2.06
C VAL A 180 -1.45 -16.41 -2.49
N LEU A 181 -2.59 -17.12 -2.46
CA LEU A 181 -3.88 -16.52 -2.82
C LEU A 181 -4.29 -15.41 -1.84
N LYS A 182 -4.07 -15.65 -0.54
CA LYS A 182 -4.26 -14.68 0.53
C LYS A 182 -3.41 -13.41 0.30
N ASP A 183 -2.15 -13.56 -0.10
CA ASP A 183 -1.24 -12.42 -0.37
C ASP A 183 -1.60 -11.69 -1.68
N GLY A 184 -2.03 -12.40 -2.72
CA GLY A 184 -2.46 -11.82 -4.00
C GLY A 184 -3.65 -10.86 -3.86
N ILE A 185 -4.66 -11.22 -3.06
CA ILE A 185 -5.82 -10.35 -2.79
C ILE A 185 -5.40 -9.08 -2.03
N GLY A 186 -4.45 -9.19 -1.10
CA GLY A 186 -3.86 -8.04 -0.43
C GLY A 186 -3.18 -7.07 -1.40
N ALA A 187 -2.39 -7.59 -2.34
CA ALA A 187 -1.72 -6.76 -3.35
C ALA A 187 -2.73 -5.97 -4.22
N ILE A 188 -3.86 -6.57 -4.58
CA ILE A 188 -4.94 -5.90 -5.32
C ILE A 188 -5.49 -4.73 -4.51
N GLY A 189 -5.81 -4.93 -3.22
CA GLY A 189 -6.30 -3.84 -2.36
C GLY A 189 -5.34 -2.66 -2.31
N ARG A 190 -4.03 -2.92 -2.21
CA ARG A 190 -3.00 -1.88 -2.22
C ARG A 190 -2.96 -1.09 -3.53
N LEU A 191 -3.11 -1.77 -4.67
CA LEU A 191 -3.13 -1.14 -6.00
C LEU A 191 -4.31 -0.16 -6.14
N PHE A 192 -5.48 -0.55 -5.66
CA PHE A 192 -6.68 0.31 -5.68
C PHE A 192 -6.51 1.57 -4.83
N ILE A 193 -5.94 1.43 -3.63
CA ILE A 193 -5.74 2.58 -2.74
C ILE A 193 -4.72 3.56 -3.32
N GLY A 194 -3.58 3.05 -3.78
CA GLY A 194 -2.53 3.88 -4.38
C GLY A 194 -2.97 4.58 -5.66
N GLY A 195 -3.76 3.92 -6.51
CA GLY A 195 -4.18 4.47 -7.80
C GLY A 195 -5.31 5.51 -7.75
N ARG A 196 -6.18 5.49 -6.72
CA ARG A 196 -7.39 6.34 -6.67
C ARG A 196 -7.37 7.40 -5.59
N PHE A 197 -6.61 7.18 -4.52
CA PHE A 197 -6.73 7.98 -3.30
C PHE A 197 -5.42 8.67 -2.91
N GLY A 198 -4.38 8.66 -3.77
CA GLY A 198 -3.08 9.29 -3.51
C GLY A 198 -3.19 10.72 -3.00
N ASP A 199 -4.03 11.52 -3.66
CA ASP A 199 -4.20 12.94 -3.35
C ASP A 199 -5.03 13.23 -2.08
N LEU A 200 -5.56 12.21 -1.38
CA LEU A 200 -6.33 12.42 -0.13
C LEU A 200 -5.43 12.41 1.12
N PHE A 201 -4.22 11.87 1.00
CA PHE A 201 -3.36 11.62 2.16
C PHE A 201 -2.64 12.88 2.66
N ASP A 202 -2.48 13.88 1.78
CA ASP A 202 -1.81 15.14 2.06
C ASP A 202 -2.68 16.11 2.90
N ASP A 203 -4.00 15.92 2.89
CA ASP A 203 -4.96 16.81 3.55
C ASP A 203 -4.93 16.66 5.09
N ASP A 204 -4.96 15.42 5.59
CA ASP A 204 -4.93 15.11 7.04
C ASP A 204 -4.14 13.83 7.33
N PRO A 205 -2.79 13.92 7.36
CA PRO A 205 -1.94 12.74 7.55
C PRO A 205 -2.17 12.09 8.93
N ARG A 206 -2.52 12.87 9.97
CA ARG A 206 -2.78 12.31 11.31
C ARG A 206 -4.00 11.41 11.31
N GLN A 207 -5.10 11.89 10.75
CA GLN A 207 -6.32 11.11 10.67
C GLN A 207 -6.09 9.84 9.85
N TRP A 208 -5.54 9.95 8.65
CA TRP A 208 -5.30 8.78 7.80
C TRP A 208 -4.35 7.76 8.44
N ARG A 209 -3.33 8.22 9.17
CA ARG A 209 -2.41 7.35 9.90
C ARG A 209 -3.11 6.55 11.00
N LEU A 210 -4.06 7.15 11.72
CA LEU A 210 -4.86 6.47 12.75
C LEU A 210 -5.90 5.52 12.13
N TYR A 211 -6.56 5.94 11.04
CA TYR A 211 -7.51 5.10 10.30
C TYR A 211 -6.85 3.87 9.70
N ALA A 212 -5.62 3.99 9.22
CA ALA A 212 -4.82 2.85 8.76
C ALA A 212 -4.70 1.76 9.84
N ASP A 213 -4.48 2.17 11.10
CA ASP A 213 -4.40 1.25 12.23
C ASP A 213 -5.77 0.66 12.59
N PHE A 214 -6.87 1.39 12.49
CA PHE A 214 -8.21 0.80 12.66
C PHE A 214 -8.51 -0.26 11.59
N VAL A 215 -8.23 0.04 10.32
CA VAL A 215 -8.42 -0.91 9.21
C VAL A 215 -7.51 -2.13 9.36
N GLY A 216 -6.25 -1.94 9.75
CA GLY A 216 -5.32 -3.03 10.07
C GLY A 216 -5.76 -3.88 11.27
N SER A 217 -6.43 -3.28 12.25
CA SER A 217 -7.04 -4.01 13.39
C SER A 217 -8.16 -4.92 12.90
N ALA A 218 -9.05 -4.42 12.04
CA ALA A 218 -10.11 -5.23 11.44
C ALA A 218 -9.54 -6.42 10.67
N GLY A 219 -8.47 -6.21 9.90
CA GLY A 219 -7.75 -7.29 9.22
C GLY A 219 -7.16 -8.33 10.17
N SER A 220 -6.66 -7.89 11.33
CA SER A 220 -6.12 -8.78 12.36
C SER A 220 -7.22 -9.58 13.07
N ILE A 221 -8.42 -9.02 13.23
CA ILE A 221 -9.59 -9.73 13.76
C ILE A 221 -9.97 -10.88 12.82
N PHE A 222 -9.99 -10.66 11.50
CA PHE A 222 -10.24 -11.74 10.54
C PHE A 222 -9.19 -12.86 10.61
N ASP A 223 -7.92 -12.52 10.82
CA ASP A 223 -6.88 -13.53 10.99
C ASP A 223 -7.06 -14.32 12.31
N LEU A 224 -7.45 -13.67 13.41
CA LEU A 224 -7.74 -14.37 14.67
C LEU A 224 -8.95 -15.30 14.56
N THR A 225 -9.99 -14.91 13.83
CA THR A 225 -11.19 -15.75 13.66
C THR A 225 -10.92 -17.00 12.83
N THR A 226 -9.81 -17.07 12.07
CA THR A 226 -9.44 -18.29 11.31
C THR A 226 -9.29 -19.52 12.20
N GLN A 227 -8.84 -19.36 13.44
CA GLN A 227 -8.69 -20.47 14.40
C GLN A 227 -10.04 -20.99 14.90
N LEU A 228 -11.07 -20.13 14.98
CA LEU A 228 -12.43 -20.55 15.36
C LEU A 228 -13.16 -21.26 14.22
N TYR A 229 -12.86 -20.87 12.98
CA TYR A 229 -13.53 -21.38 11.79
C TYR A 229 -12.52 -21.88 10.74
N PRO A 230 -11.76 -22.97 11.00
CA PRO A 230 -10.73 -23.45 10.07
C PRO A 230 -11.28 -23.82 8.68
N ALA A 231 -12.54 -24.25 8.58
CA ALA A 231 -13.20 -24.53 7.30
C ALA A 231 -13.31 -23.29 6.39
N TYR A 232 -13.31 -22.09 6.97
CA TYR A 232 -13.36 -20.81 6.27
C TYR A 232 -12.00 -20.09 6.30
N PHE A 233 -10.90 -20.84 6.53
CA PHE A 233 -9.55 -20.27 6.62
C PHE A 233 -9.24 -19.33 5.46
N LEU A 234 -9.37 -19.81 4.22
CA LEU A 234 -8.99 -19.06 3.03
C LEU A 234 -9.75 -17.73 2.87
N PRO A 235 -11.09 -17.68 2.92
CA PRO A 235 -11.81 -16.41 2.81
C PRO A 235 -11.53 -15.46 3.98
N LEU A 236 -11.46 -15.96 5.23
CA LEU A 236 -11.16 -15.12 6.39
C LEU A 236 -9.75 -14.54 6.33
N ALA A 237 -8.76 -15.38 6.08
CA ALA A 237 -7.37 -14.94 5.99
C ALA A 237 -7.17 -13.97 4.81
N SER A 238 -7.84 -14.21 3.69
CA SER A 238 -7.77 -13.33 2.51
C SER A 238 -8.36 -11.95 2.80
N LEU A 239 -9.50 -11.91 3.50
CA LEU A 239 -10.11 -10.65 3.94
C LEU A 239 -9.24 -9.93 4.98
N GLY A 240 -8.59 -10.69 5.86
CA GLY A 240 -7.60 -10.18 6.80
C GLY A 240 -6.43 -9.49 6.11
N ASN A 241 -5.83 -10.15 5.12
CA ASN A 241 -4.74 -9.58 4.31
C ASN A 241 -5.19 -8.40 3.45
N LEU A 242 -6.38 -8.46 2.86
CA LEU A 242 -6.96 -7.34 2.12
C LEU A 242 -7.05 -6.09 2.99
N ALA A 243 -7.67 -6.21 4.16
CA ALA A 243 -7.80 -5.10 5.10
C ALA A 243 -6.43 -4.59 5.56
N LYS A 244 -5.48 -5.47 5.91
CA LYS A 244 -4.11 -5.06 6.27
C LYS A 244 -3.39 -4.36 5.12
N ALA A 245 -3.57 -4.81 3.88
CA ALA A 245 -2.97 -4.18 2.71
C ALA A 245 -3.57 -2.81 2.38
N VAL A 246 -4.90 -2.67 2.51
CA VAL A 246 -5.59 -1.37 2.47
C VAL A 246 -5.04 -0.46 3.56
N GLY A 247 -4.94 -0.95 4.80
CA GLY A 247 -4.33 -0.23 5.92
C GLY A 247 -2.91 0.26 5.62
N ARG A 248 -2.04 -0.60 5.07
CA ARG A 248 -0.70 -0.19 4.61
C ARG A 248 -0.76 0.88 3.50
N GLY A 249 -1.70 0.75 2.58
CA GLY A 249 -1.95 1.73 1.52
C GLY A 249 -2.34 3.12 2.04
N LEU A 250 -3.02 3.20 3.19
CA LEU A 250 -3.33 4.47 3.87
C LEU A 250 -2.15 4.96 4.74
N ARG A 251 -1.43 4.02 5.36
CA ARG A 251 -0.29 4.27 6.27
C ARG A 251 0.87 4.92 5.55
N ASP A 252 1.36 4.31 4.47
CA ASP A 252 2.66 4.68 3.89
C ASP A 252 2.64 6.10 3.28
N PRO A 253 1.58 6.55 2.58
CA PRO A 253 1.52 7.94 2.08
C PRO A 253 1.39 8.97 3.19
N SER A 254 0.48 8.77 4.16
CA SER A 254 0.29 9.70 5.28
C SER A 254 1.55 9.83 6.14
N PHE A 255 2.31 8.74 6.26
CA PHE A 255 3.59 8.72 6.93
C PHE A 255 4.68 9.52 6.20
N ARG A 256 4.75 9.46 4.87
CA ARG A 256 5.69 10.29 4.11
C ARG A 256 5.45 11.78 4.29
N VAL A 257 4.19 12.20 4.46
CA VAL A 257 3.87 13.60 4.78
C VAL A 257 4.43 14.00 6.15
N ILE A 258 4.33 13.10 7.15
CA ILE A 258 4.93 13.31 8.49
C ILE A 258 6.47 13.37 8.40
N GLN A 259 7.10 12.48 7.62
CA GLN A 259 8.55 12.50 7.41
C GLN A 259 9.04 13.79 6.74
N ASN A 260 8.28 14.28 5.76
CA ASN A 260 8.58 15.55 5.11
C ASN A 260 8.46 16.74 6.07
N HIS A 261 7.47 16.71 6.97
CA HIS A 261 7.33 17.73 8.03
C HIS A 261 8.55 17.77 8.96
N PHE A 262 9.15 16.62 9.28
CA PHE A 262 10.36 16.56 10.09
C PHE A 262 11.62 17.05 9.37
N ALA A 263 11.64 17.06 8.04
CA ALA A 263 12.84 17.30 7.25
C ALA A 263 13.10 18.81 6.98
N ILE A 264 13.33 19.60 8.04
CA ILE A 264 13.50 21.06 7.94
C ILE A 264 14.70 21.45 7.09
N SER A 265 15.84 20.75 7.23
CA SER A 265 17.07 21.07 6.51
C SER A 265 17.18 20.41 5.14
N GLY A 266 16.07 19.97 4.54
CA GLY A 266 16.08 19.17 3.31
C GLY A 266 16.72 17.78 3.49
N ASN A 267 16.76 17.29 4.73
CA ASN A 267 17.39 16.05 5.18
C ASN A 267 16.40 14.86 5.21
N LEU A 268 15.44 14.81 4.28
CA LEU A 268 14.38 13.79 4.27
C LEU A 268 14.92 12.35 4.24
N GLY A 269 15.97 12.10 3.47
CA GLY A 269 16.59 10.78 3.39
C GLY A 269 17.20 10.34 4.72
N GLU A 270 17.77 11.28 5.48
CA GLU A 270 18.35 10.99 6.79
C GLU A 270 17.28 10.77 7.84
N VAL A 271 16.26 11.63 7.91
CA VAL A 271 15.11 11.45 8.80
C VAL A 271 14.48 10.07 8.58
N SER A 272 14.27 9.70 7.32
CA SER A 272 13.70 8.40 6.95
C SER A 272 14.59 7.23 7.40
N ALA A 273 15.90 7.32 7.19
CA ALA A 273 16.83 6.28 7.59
C ALA A 273 16.91 6.13 9.12
N LYS A 274 16.91 7.23 9.87
CA LYS A 274 16.94 7.21 11.34
C LYS A 274 15.65 6.64 11.92
N GLU A 275 14.52 7.00 11.35
CA GLU A 275 13.24 6.42 11.72
C GLU A 275 13.18 4.90 11.47
N GLU A 276 13.74 4.43 10.35
CA GLU A 276 13.86 2.99 10.07
C GLU A 276 14.69 2.27 11.15
N VAL A 277 15.78 2.89 11.64
CA VAL A 277 16.56 2.35 12.77
C VAL A 277 15.69 2.15 14.02
N TRP A 278 14.87 3.15 14.38
CA TRP A 278 13.94 3.05 15.51
C TRP A 278 12.86 1.98 15.27
N GLU A 279 12.33 1.87 14.05
CA GLU A 279 11.33 0.88 13.67
C GLU A 279 11.87 -0.55 13.77
N VAL A 280 13.07 -0.81 13.23
CA VAL A 280 13.73 -2.13 13.28
C VAL A 280 14.08 -2.51 14.72
N ALA A 281 14.57 -1.57 15.54
CA ALA A 281 14.83 -1.84 16.95
C ALA A 281 13.55 -2.23 17.70
N ALA A 282 12.45 -1.50 17.47
CA ALA A 282 11.14 -1.81 18.04
C ALA A 282 10.57 -3.15 17.54
N GLU A 283 10.83 -3.51 16.27
CA GLU A 283 10.45 -4.80 15.69
C GLU A 283 11.11 -5.96 16.41
N LEU A 284 12.43 -5.93 16.58
CA LEU A 284 13.18 -7.00 17.25
C LEU A 284 12.71 -7.22 18.69
N ILE A 285 12.48 -6.12 19.42
CA ILE A 285 11.98 -6.16 20.80
C ILE A 285 10.53 -6.67 20.83
N GLY A 286 9.67 -6.16 19.96
CA GLY A 286 8.26 -6.56 19.90
C GLY A 286 8.06 -8.02 19.51
N LEU A 287 8.85 -8.54 18.57
CA LEU A 287 8.86 -9.97 18.22
C LEU A 287 9.32 -10.83 19.40
N SER A 288 10.40 -10.42 20.08
CA SER A 288 10.93 -11.14 21.24
C SER A 288 9.91 -11.21 22.39
N LEU A 289 9.29 -10.07 22.73
CA LEU A 289 8.23 -10.00 23.75
C LEU A 289 6.96 -10.76 23.32
N GLY A 290 6.63 -10.75 22.03
CA GLY A 290 5.52 -11.51 21.48
C GLY A 290 5.71 -13.03 21.61
N ILE A 291 6.92 -13.53 21.34
CA ILE A 291 7.26 -14.95 21.51
C ILE A 291 7.21 -15.33 23.00
N LEU A 292 7.78 -14.51 23.88
CA LEU A 292 7.72 -14.73 25.33
C LEU A 292 6.27 -14.76 25.85
N ALA A 293 5.40 -13.90 25.32
CA ALA A 293 3.97 -13.91 25.64
C ALA A 293 3.28 -15.21 25.19
N LEU A 294 3.67 -15.78 24.04
CA LEU A 294 3.13 -17.06 23.57
C LEU A 294 3.62 -18.26 24.37
N ASP A 295 4.82 -18.18 24.94
CA ASP A 295 5.39 -19.21 25.81
C ASP A 295 4.72 -19.24 27.21
N THR A 296 4.01 -18.17 27.57
CA THR A 296 3.28 -18.09 28.84
C THR A 296 2.13 -19.13 28.88
N PRO A 297 2.05 -19.97 29.93
CA PRO A 297 1.00 -20.98 30.06
C PRO A 297 -0.40 -20.35 29.98
N GLY A 298 -1.23 -20.87 29.08
CA GLY A 298 -2.63 -20.44 28.93
C GLY A 298 -2.91 -19.57 27.71
N ILE A 299 -1.96 -18.74 27.26
CA ILE A 299 -2.13 -17.88 26.07
C ILE A 299 -2.18 -18.75 24.80
N SER A 300 -1.20 -19.63 24.61
CA SER A 300 -1.13 -20.52 23.44
C SER A 300 -2.17 -21.64 23.48
N SER A 301 -2.62 -22.04 24.67
CA SER A 301 -3.57 -23.13 24.89
C SER A 301 -5.03 -22.72 24.71
N SER A 302 -5.43 -21.51 25.13
CA SER A 302 -6.82 -21.07 25.17
C SER A 302 -7.10 -19.89 24.25
N TYR A 303 -8.00 -20.07 23.27
CA TYR A 303 -8.36 -19.00 22.32
C TYR A 303 -8.94 -17.75 23.00
N PRO A 304 -9.88 -17.82 23.98
CA PRO A 304 -10.37 -16.64 24.68
C PRO A 304 -9.27 -15.83 25.39
N VAL A 305 -8.25 -16.52 25.93
CA VAL A 305 -7.10 -15.86 26.58
C VAL A 305 -6.21 -15.18 25.53
N LEU A 306 -5.93 -15.85 24.41
CA LEU A 306 -5.21 -15.25 23.28
C LEU A 306 -5.92 -14.01 22.73
N GLY A 307 -7.23 -14.11 22.48
CA GLY A 307 -8.04 -13.03 21.94
C GLY A 307 -8.15 -11.83 22.88
N SER A 308 -8.34 -12.06 24.19
CA SER A 308 -8.37 -10.97 25.19
C SER A 308 -6.99 -10.32 25.38
N THR A 309 -5.92 -11.11 25.41
CA THR A 309 -4.53 -10.60 25.45
C THR A 309 -4.24 -9.73 24.23
N TRP A 310 -4.59 -10.21 23.03
CA TRP A 310 -4.44 -9.44 21.80
C TRP A 310 -5.26 -8.14 21.84
N LEU A 311 -6.51 -8.19 22.28
CA LEU A 311 -7.38 -7.02 22.35
C LEU A 311 -6.81 -5.97 23.30
N SER A 312 -6.35 -6.37 24.49
CA SER A 312 -5.69 -5.49 25.46
C SER A 312 -4.46 -4.81 24.85
N MET A 313 -3.56 -5.60 24.25
CA MET A 313 -2.37 -5.08 23.58
C MET A 313 -2.72 -4.17 22.40
N ARG A 314 -3.80 -4.47 21.67
CA ARG A 314 -4.23 -3.67 20.52
C ARG A 314 -4.80 -2.33 20.95
N LEU A 315 -5.57 -2.29 22.04
CA LEU A 315 -6.06 -1.03 22.62
C LEU A 315 -4.89 -0.16 23.12
N LEU A 316 -3.90 -0.79 23.77
CA LEU A 316 -2.67 -0.10 24.18
C LEU A 316 -1.90 0.47 22.98
N HIS A 317 -1.75 -0.31 21.91
CA HIS A 317 -1.14 0.14 20.65
C HIS A 317 -1.88 1.35 20.05
N LEU A 318 -3.21 1.28 19.95
CA LEU A 318 -4.02 2.37 19.41
C LEU A 318 -3.95 3.63 20.27
N TRP A 319 -3.83 3.46 21.59
CA TRP A 319 -3.62 4.57 22.52
C TRP A 319 -2.26 5.23 22.33
N PHE A 320 -1.17 4.45 22.25
CA PHE A 320 0.15 5.00 21.94
C PHE A 320 0.18 5.66 20.56
N ARG A 321 -0.47 5.06 19.55
CA ARG A 321 -0.62 5.68 18.23
C ARG A 321 -1.31 7.03 18.33
N TYR A 322 -2.44 7.12 19.04
CA TYR A 322 -3.13 8.39 19.25
C TYR A 322 -2.23 9.42 19.96
N LYS A 323 -1.50 9.00 20.99
CA LYS A 323 -0.54 9.87 21.69
C LYS A 323 0.57 10.37 20.77
N SER A 324 1.21 9.50 19.99
CA SER A 324 2.27 9.89 19.03
C SER A 324 1.76 10.95 18.05
N LEU A 325 0.56 10.76 17.48
CA LEU A 325 -0.02 11.69 16.52
C LEU A 325 -0.50 13.01 17.15
N SER A 326 -0.86 12.99 18.44
CA SER A 326 -1.29 14.19 19.17
C SER A 326 -0.18 15.18 19.48
N VAL A 327 1.09 14.75 19.42
CA VAL A 327 2.24 15.63 19.65
C VAL A 327 2.65 16.39 18.40
N LEU A 328 2.27 15.91 17.20
CA LEU A 328 2.64 16.55 15.93
C LEU A 328 2.11 17.99 15.83
N ARG A 329 3.00 18.91 15.41
CA ARG A 329 2.79 20.36 15.31
C ARG A 329 2.95 20.82 13.87
N PHE A 330 1.94 20.56 13.04
CA PHE A 330 1.97 21.02 11.66
C PHE A 330 1.68 22.51 11.56
N ASN A 331 2.48 23.23 10.77
CA ASN A 331 2.32 24.65 10.42
C ASN A 331 1.49 24.89 9.13
N THR A 332 1.12 23.82 8.42
CA THR A 332 0.24 23.88 7.25
C THR A 332 -1.22 24.12 7.64
N ILE A 333 -2.09 24.52 6.71
CA ILE A 333 -3.52 24.73 7.01
C ILE A 333 -4.36 23.66 6.31
N ASN A 334 -4.88 22.69 7.07
CA ASN A 334 -5.93 21.78 6.60
C ASN A 334 -7.33 22.31 6.93
N LEU A 335 -8.39 21.64 6.47
CA LEU A 335 -9.75 22.13 6.66
C LEU A 335 -10.20 22.11 8.13
N LYS A 336 -9.72 21.16 8.95
CA LYS A 336 -9.98 21.16 10.42
C LYS A 336 -9.34 22.35 11.13
N ARG A 337 -8.09 22.66 10.83
CA ARG A 337 -7.32 23.79 11.38
C ARG A 337 -7.90 25.11 10.89
N ALA A 338 -8.20 25.23 9.58
CA ALA A 338 -8.87 26.40 9.01
C ALA A 338 -10.15 26.76 9.77
N ARG A 339 -11.00 25.76 10.06
CA ARG A 339 -12.23 25.95 10.84
C ARG A 339 -11.97 26.44 12.27
N ILE A 340 -10.91 25.96 12.93
CA ILE A 340 -10.54 26.39 14.29
C ILE A 340 -10.02 27.83 14.27
N LEU A 341 -9.11 28.12 13.35
CA LEU A 341 -8.46 29.43 13.20
C LEU A 341 -9.49 30.51 12.86
N VAL A 342 -10.36 30.24 11.88
CA VAL A 342 -11.45 31.12 11.48
C VAL A 342 -12.42 31.35 12.64
N ASN A 343 -12.84 30.29 13.34
CA ASN A 343 -13.75 30.43 14.47
C ASN A 343 -13.16 31.30 15.60
N SER A 344 -11.88 31.11 15.91
CA SER A 344 -11.18 31.92 16.91
C SER A 344 -11.09 33.38 16.48
N HIS A 345 -10.74 33.63 15.21
CA HIS A 345 -10.64 34.98 14.68
C HIS A 345 -11.99 35.70 14.71
N ILE A 346 -13.09 35.03 14.34
CA ILE A 346 -14.42 35.66 14.33
C ILE A 346 -14.95 35.91 15.75
N LEU A 347 -14.69 35.01 16.70
CA LEU A 347 -15.17 35.17 18.08
C LEU A 347 -14.32 36.13 18.92
N TYR A 348 -13.02 36.14 18.72
CA TYR A 348 -12.06 36.82 19.60
C TYR A 348 -11.19 37.85 18.89
N SER A 349 -11.37 38.06 17.59
CA SER A 349 -10.51 38.91 16.74
C SER A 349 -9.02 38.50 16.77
N LYS A 350 -8.74 37.25 17.15
CA LYS A 350 -7.38 36.71 17.31
C LYS A 350 -7.24 35.32 16.70
N VAL A 351 -6.19 35.13 15.91
CA VAL A 351 -5.76 33.83 15.38
C VAL A 351 -4.96 33.06 16.42
N LEU A 352 -5.21 31.75 16.52
CA LEU A 352 -4.48 30.88 17.45
C LEU A 352 -3.09 30.54 16.91
N GLY A 353 -2.13 30.42 17.81
CA GLY A 353 -0.81 29.90 17.47
C GLY A 353 -0.86 28.42 17.05
N ILE A 354 0.22 27.97 16.41
CA ILE A 354 0.36 26.61 15.86
C ILE A 354 0.07 25.55 16.94
N ASN A 355 0.66 25.67 18.13
CA ASN A 355 0.53 24.69 19.20
C ASN A 355 -0.90 24.56 19.72
N ASP A 356 -1.58 25.69 19.97
CA ASP A 356 -2.94 25.71 20.50
C ASP A 356 -3.93 25.14 19.49
N CYS A 357 -3.81 25.53 18.22
CA CYS A 357 -4.68 25.02 17.17
C CYS A 357 -4.47 23.51 16.95
N ASN A 358 -3.24 23.03 16.93
CA ASN A 358 -2.93 21.60 16.80
C ASN A 358 -3.49 20.79 17.99
N ARG A 359 -3.43 21.33 19.21
CA ARG A 359 -4.01 20.69 20.40
C ARG A 359 -5.54 20.64 20.37
N MET A 360 -6.18 21.64 19.76
CA MET A 360 -7.64 21.69 19.58
C MET A 360 -8.15 20.83 18.42
N GLU A 361 -7.27 20.38 17.53
CA GLU A 361 -7.64 19.53 16.40
C GLU A 361 -8.05 18.12 16.86
N ASN A 362 -9.26 17.70 16.49
CA ASN A 362 -9.72 16.35 16.77
C ASN A 362 -9.31 15.40 15.63
N ILE A 363 -8.40 14.48 15.94
CA ILE A 363 -7.86 13.49 14.98
C ILE A 363 -8.93 12.46 14.55
N LEU A 364 -9.86 12.11 15.45
CA LEU A 364 -10.86 11.06 15.23
C LEU A 364 -12.09 11.56 14.45
N LEU A 365 -12.54 12.78 14.72
CA LEU A 365 -13.75 13.32 14.13
C LEU A 365 -13.53 13.75 12.67
N TRP A 366 -14.34 13.20 11.77
CA TRP A 366 -14.42 13.67 10.40
C TRP A 366 -14.99 15.09 10.33
N GLU A 367 -14.48 15.87 9.38
CA GLU A 367 -14.88 17.25 9.12
C GLU A 367 -16.37 17.42 8.85
N LYS A 368 -17.00 16.42 8.23
CA LYS A 368 -18.44 16.39 7.96
C LYS A 368 -19.30 16.45 9.22
N PHE A 369 -18.77 16.03 10.37
CA PHE A 369 -19.50 16.03 11.64
C PHE A 369 -19.24 17.28 12.49
N ARG A 370 -18.36 18.21 12.07
CA ARG A 370 -18.15 19.48 12.78
C ARG A 370 -19.21 20.52 12.40
N ARG A 371 -19.52 21.39 13.34
CA ARG A 371 -20.41 22.55 13.15
C ARG A 371 -19.62 23.84 12.95
N PRO A 372 -20.12 24.80 12.15
CA PRO A 372 -21.28 24.69 11.26
C PRO A 372 -21.07 23.64 10.15
N ARG A 373 -22.16 23.06 9.64
CA ARG A 373 -22.08 22.06 8.55
C ARG A 373 -21.83 22.78 7.23
N ILE A 374 -20.70 22.49 6.60
CA ILE A 374 -20.31 23.06 5.31
C ILE A 374 -20.20 21.91 4.30
N ILE A 375 -20.98 21.97 3.23
CA ILE A 375 -20.95 20.99 2.15
C ILE A 375 -20.37 21.69 0.91
N PHE A 376 -19.17 21.25 0.53
CA PHE A 376 -18.43 21.79 -0.61
C PHE A 376 -18.75 21.05 -1.90
N GLY A 377 -18.70 21.78 -3.02
CA GLY A 377 -18.84 21.20 -4.36
C GLY A 377 -20.27 20.82 -4.73
N VAL A 378 -21.27 21.49 -4.15
CA VAL A 378 -22.68 21.27 -4.45
C VAL A 378 -23.02 21.85 -5.83
N SER A 379 -23.90 21.18 -6.58
CA SER A 379 -24.34 21.71 -7.87
C SER A 379 -25.24 22.93 -7.66
N LEU A 380 -25.23 23.88 -8.59
CA LEU A 380 -26.08 25.07 -8.48
C LEU A 380 -27.58 24.70 -8.47
N GLU A 381 -27.94 23.57 -9.07
CA GLU A 381 -29.29 23.02 -9.02
C GLU A 381 -29.70 22.56 -7.62
N GLU A 382 -28.80 21.88 -6.91
CA GLU A 382 -29.04 21.42 -5.54
C GLU A 382 -29.01 22.59 -4.53
N MET A 383 -28.16 23.60 -4.76
CA MET A 383 -28.12 24.82 -3.94
C MET A 383 -29.41 25.64 -4.02
N ILE A 384 -30.10 25.65 -5.17
CA ILE A 384 -31.23 26.54 -5.44
C ILE A 384 -32.52 25.72 -5.59
N SER A 385 -33.15 25.43 -4.45
CA SER A 385 -34.46 24.78 -4.40
C SER A 385 -35.61 25.80 -4.58
N GLY A 386 -36.52 25.58 -5.54
CA GLY A 386 -37.77 26.35 -5.67
C GLY A 386 -38.13 26.86 -7.07
N LYS A 387 -39.22 27.64 -7.18
CA LYS A 387 -39.81 28.15 -8.44
C LYS A 387 -39.07 29.35 -9.07
N ARG A 388 -38.19 30.04 -8.32
CA ARG A 388 -37.47 31.27 -8.74
C ARG A 388 -35.98 31.03 -9.09
N ARG A 389 -35.64 29.89 -9.69
CA ARG A 389 -34.23 29.50 -9.95
C ARG A 389 -33.43 30.54 -10.72
N VAL A 390 -33.98 31.05 -11.83
CA VAL A 390 -33.25 31.97 -12.74
C VAL A 390 -32.94 33.31 -12.07
N THR A 391 -33.87 33.87 -11.30
CA THR A 391 -33.66 35.14 -10.59
C THR A 391 -32.62 34.98 -9.47
N THR A 392 -32.68 33.88 -8.72
CA THR A 392 -31.70 33.57 -7.66
C THR A 392 -30.29 33.39 -8.23
N VAL A 393 -30.14 32.68 -9.35
CA VAL A 393 -28.84 32.53 -10.03
C VAL A 393 -28.29 33.89 -10.47
N LYS A 394 -29.11 34.74 -11.11
CA LYS A 394 -28.68 36.09 -11.53
C LYS A 394 -28.25 36.96 -10.35
N MET A 395 -28.98 36.90 -9.24
CA MET A 395 -28.63 37.62 -8.02
C MET A 395 -27.33 37.11 -7.42
N LEU A 396 -27.13 35.79 -7.30
CA LEU A 396 -25.87 35.20 -6.82
C LEU A 396 -24.68 35.55 -7.72
N LEU A 397 -24.86 35.56 -9.03
CA LEU A 397 -23.83 35.96 -9.99
C LEU A 397 -23.41 37.42 -9.79
N LYS A 398 -24.38 38.31 -9.54
CA LYS A 398 -24.12 39.72 -9.25
C LYS A 398 -23.43 39.90 -7.89
N LEU A 399 -23.91 39.18 -6.87
CA LEU A 399 -23.46 39.32 -5.49
C LEU A 399 -22.02 38.80 -5.30
N TYR A 400 -21.71 37.63 -5.87
CA TYR A 400 -20.39 37.02 -5.78
C TYR A 400 -19.49 37.43 -6.96
N ALA A 401 -19.69 38.56 -7.62
CA ALA A 401 -18.92 38.92 -8.81
C ALA A 401 -17.39 38.96 -8.55
N GLU A 402 -16.97 39.48 -7.40
CA GLU A 402 -15.57 39.57 -6.97
C GLU A 402 -15.00 38.26 -6.43
N GLU A 403 -15.86 37.31 -6.02
CA GLU A 403 -15.45 36.04 -5.40
C GLU A 403 -15.40 34.88 -6.39
N LYS A 404 -14.55 33.88 -6.11
CA LYS A 404 -14.42 32.65 -6.91
C LYS A 404 -15.30 31.49 -6.41
N TYR A 405 -16.30 31.78 -5.60
CA TYR A 405 -17.25 30.79 -5.10
C TYR A 405 -18.65 31.39 -4.97
N PHE A 406 -19.65 30.52 -4.78
CA PHE A 406 -21.00 30.83 -4.38
C PHE A 406 -21.27 30.17 -3.03
N LEU A 407 -21.97 30.88 -2.15
CA LEU A 407 -22.37 30.37 -0.85
C LEU A 407 -23.87 30.62 -0.65
N VAL A 408 -24.59 29.58 -0.22
CA VAL A 408 -26.03 29.63 0.07
C VAL A 408 -26.28 28.91 1.39
N VAL A 409 -27.07 29.52 2.28
CA VAL A 409 -27.49 28.91 3.54
C VAL A 409 -28.70 28.00 3.28
N ASN A 410 -28.63 26.74 3.74
CA ASN A 410 -29.76 25.83 3.66
C ASN A 410 -30.83 26.24 4.68
N GLN A 411 -31.97 26.70 4.19
CA GLN A 411 -33.10 27.11 5.04
C GLN A 411 -34.04 25.96 5.43
N GLN A 412 -33.87 24.78 4.84
CA GLN A 412 -34.78 23.64 5.04
C GLN A 412 -34.50 22.86 6.33
N GLN A 413 -33.31 23.01 6.92
CA GLN A 413 -32.92 22.31 8.14
C GLN A 413 -32.99 23.23 9.37
N THR A 414 -33.29 22.63 10.52
CA THR A 414 -33.26 23.31 11.83
C THR A 414 -31.85 23.67 12.27
N GLU A 415 -30.84 22.93 11.77
CA GLU A 415 -29.43 23.18 12.03
C GLU A 415 -28.82 24.05 10.93
N PHE A 416 -27.90 24.94 11.30
CA PHE A 416 -27.20 25.80 10.34
C PHE A 416 -26.29 24.97 9.43
N GLU A 417 -26.66 24.91 8.16
CA GLU A 417 -25.98 24.19 7.09
C GLU A 417 -25.78 25.14 5.89
N VAL A 418 -24.60 25.09 5.30
CA VAL A 418 -24.21 25.96 4.19
C VAL A 418 -23.70 25.12 3.02
N PHE A 419 -24.20 25.44 1.83
CA PHE A 419 -23.72 24.91 0.57
C PHE A 419 -22.72 25.87 -0.05
N VAL A 420 -21.58 25.34 -0.49
CA VAL A 420 -20.55 26.10 -1.19
C VAL A 420 -20.25 25.45 -2.54
N SER A 421 -20.22 26.25 -3.59
CA SER A 421 -19.84 25.81 -4.94
C SER A 421 -18.79 26.74 -5.51
N PHE A 422 -17.78 26.19 -6.18
CA PHE A 422 -16.61 26.95 -6.63
C PHE A 422 -16.70 27.26 -8.12
N LYS A 423 -16.32 28.48 -8.50
CA LYS A 423 -16.15 28.88 -9.90
C LYS A 423 -14.84 28.32 -10.45
N GLU A 424 -14.72 28.32 -11.77
CA GLU A 424 -13.46 28.00 -12.43
C GLU A 424 -12.34 28.98 -12.02
N GLY A 425 -11.16 28.43 -11.74
CA GLY A 425 -10.01 29.17 -11.20
C GLY A 425 -10.07 29.48 -9.71
N ALA A 426 -10.99 28.86 -8.95
CA ALA A 426 -10.95 28.92 -7.48
C ALA A 426 -9.66 28.27 -6.94
N THR A 427 -9.11 28.87 -5.89
CA THR A 427 -7.89 28.40 -5.21
C THR A 427 -8.22 27.96 -3.77
N SER A 428 -7.24 27.39 -3.07
CA SER A 428 -7.36 27.06 -1.64
C SER A 428 -7.71 28.29 -0.79
N LEU A 429 -7.30 29.48 -1.21
CA LEU A 429 -7.71 30.74 -0.59
C LEU A 429 -9.21 30.99 -0.74
N SER A 430 -9.81 30.65 -1.89
CA SER A 430 -11.26 30.74 -2.09
C SER A 430 -12.03 29.81 -1.14
N VAL A 431 -11.48 28.62 -0.85
CA VAL A 431 -12.02 27.71 0.15
C VAL A 431 -11.95 28.36 1.53
N LEU A 432 -10.80 28.92 1.91
CA LEU A 432 -10.61 29.58 3.20
C LEU A 432 -11.56 30.78 3.38
N ARG A 433 -11.74 31.62 2.36
CA ARG A 433 -12.71 32.72 2.32
C ARG A 433 -14.14 32.23 2.54
N SER A 434 -14.54 31.15 1.87
CA SER A 434 -15.87 30.57 2.06
C SER A 434 -16.09 30.04 3.49
N VAL A 435 -15.05 29.47 4.11
CA VAL A 435 -15.10 29.03 5.52
C VAL A 435 -15.23 30.24 6.43
N TRP A 436 -14.45 31.30 6.20
CA TRP A 436 -14.54 32.56 6.95
C TRP A 436 -15.95 33.14 6.91
N GLN A 437 -16.49 33.32 5.71
CA GLN A 437 -17.84 33.85 5.52
C GLN A 437 -18.90 32.97 6.20
N THR A 438 -18.74 31.64 6.15
CA THR A 438 -19.67 30.70 6.79
C THR A 438 -19.69 30.83 8.31
N TYR A 439 -18.52 30.96 8.95
CA TYR A 439 -18.46 31.14 10.40
C TYR A 439 -18.99 32.49 10.84
N TRP A 440 -18.77 33.55 10.04
CA TRP A 440 -19.32 34.87 10.32
C TRP A 440 -20.84 34.82 10.26
N LEU A 441 -21.40 34.21 9.20
CA LEU A 441 -22.84 33.99 9.07
C LEU A 441 -23.42 33.15 10.22
N ASN A 442 -22.69 32.14 10.69
CA ASN A 442 -23.14 31.31 11.81
C ASN A 442 -23.25 32.09 13.13
N GLN A 443 -22.36 33.05 13.38
CA GLN A 443 -22.36 33.86 14.61
C GLN A 443 -23.34 35.05 14.53
N ASN A 444 -23.43 35.69 13.36
CA ASN A 444 -24.14 36.96 13.20
C ASN A 444 -25.52 36.79 12.55
N ARG A 445 -26.03 35.55 12.49
CA ARG A 445 -27.33 35.25 11.92
C ARG A 445 -28.44 35.96 12.68
N SER A 446 -29.18 36.80 11.98
CA SER A 446 -30.47 37.27 12.45
C SER A 446 -31.57 36.43 11.78
N ARG A 447 -32.84 36.58 12.13
CA ARG A 447 -33.93 36.10 11.25
C ARG A 447 -34.45 37.27 10.41
N PRO A 448 -33.75 37.73 9.37
CA PRO A 448 -34.28 38.77 8.49
C PRO A 448 -35.23 38.17 7.45
N ASP A 449 -36.02 39.06 6.85
CA ASP A 449 -36.97 38.74 5.79
C ASP A 449 -36.30 38.41 4.44
N ASP A 450 -35.02 38.78 4.23
CA ASP A 450 -34.25 38.49 3.01
C ASP A 450 -32.86 37.85 3.30
N VAL A 451 -32.59 36.71 2.67
CA VAL A 451 -31.33 35.95 2.75
C VAL A 451 -30.20 36.67 2.03
N PHE A 452 -30.52 37.40 0.97
CA PHE A 452 -29.50 38.05 0.15
C PHE A 452 -28.85 39.22 0.87
N ASP A 453 -29.62 39.95 1.69
CA ASP A 453 -29.08 41.02 2.53
C ASP A 453 -28.06 40.47 3.54
N GLU A 454 -28.30 39.27 4.11
CA GLU A 454 -27.32 38.63 5.00
C GLU A 454 -26.04 38.24 4.25
N LEU A 455 -26.19 37.68 3.04
CA LEU A 455 -25.05 37.32 2.21
C LEU A 455 -24.25 38.57 1.81
N GLU A 456 -24.91 39.66 1.44
CA GLU A 456 -24.25 40.93 1.11
C GLU A 456 -23.46 41.49 2.30
N ARG A 457 -24.08 41.55 3.48
CA ARG A 457 -23.38 41.97 4.71
C ARG A 457 -22.17 41.10 5.02
N SER A 458 -22.32 39.78 4.88
CA SER A 458 -21.21 38.85 5.15
C SER A 458 -20.04 39.01 4.18
N LEU A 459 -20.30 39.43 2.92
CA LEU A 459 -19.26 39.72 1.94
C LEU A 459 -18.54 41.04 2.23
N ILE A 460 -19.27 42.07 2.69
CA ILE A 460 -18.68 43.34 3.12
C ILE A 460 -17.72 43.10 4.29
N GLU A 461 -18.15 42.32 5.30
CA GLU A 461 -17.31 41.98 6.44
C GLU A 461 -16.12 41.09 6.05
N LEU A 462 -16.30 40.13 5.14
CA LEU A 462 -15.21 39.35 4.58
C LEU A 462 -14.17 40.26 3.91
N LYS A 463 -14.60 41.25 3.12
CA LYS A 463 -13.69 42.18 2.44
C LYS A 463 -12.89 43.04 3.43
N ASN A 464 -13.49 43.42 4.56
CA ASN A 464 -12.85 44.27 5.55
C ASN A 464 -11.96 43.48 6.53
N GLY A 465 -12.34 42.27 6.90
CA GLY A 465 -11.68 41.49 7.97
C GLY A 465 -10.70 40.42 7.49
N PHE A 466 -10.83 39.92 6.26
CA PHE A 466 -10.05 38.76 5.82
C PHE A 466 -8.56 39.05 5.65
N ASP A 467 -8.18 40.26 5.24
CA ASP A 467 -6.75 40.61 5.10
C ASP A 467 -6.08 40.71 6.48
N ASN A 468 -6.80 41.21 7.49
CA ASN A 468 -6.33 41.17 8.89
C ASN A 468 -6.17 39.72 9.38
N PHE A 469 -7.09 38.83 9.02
CA PHE A 469 -6.97 37.41 9.33
C PHE A 469 -5.73 36.77 8.70
N LEU A 470 -5.43 37.06 7.42
CA LEU A 470 -4.22 36.57 6.75
C LEU A 470 -2.94 37.11 7.39
N GLN A 471 -2.90 38.40 7.72
CA GLN A 471 -1.76 39.00 8.40
C GLN A 471 -1.52 38.32 9.76
N GLN A 472 -2.57 38.11 10.56
CA GLN A 472 -2.44 37.41 11.84
C GLN A 472 -2.00 35.94 11.70
N LEU A 473 -2.35 35.26 10.59
CA LEU A 473 -1.85 33.91 10.32
C LEU A 473 -0.33 33.90 10.13
N GLU A 474 0.20 34.84 9.35
CA GLU A 474 1.65 34.99 9.13
C GLU A 474 2.38 35.37 10.42
N GLU A 475 1.84 36.33 11.19
CA GLU A 475 2.39 36.76 12.47
C GLU A 475 2.43 35.64 13.52
N THR A 476 1.52 34.67 13.43
CA THR A 476 1.46 33.50 14.33
C THR A 476 2.22 32.27 13.81
N GLY A 477 2.92 32.40 12.67
CA GLY A 477 3.83 31.40 12.11
C GLY A 477 3.19 30.36 11.18
N TRP A 478 1.94 30.56 10.75
CA TRP A 478 1.30 29.66 9.79
C TRP A 478 1.85 29.88 8.38
N ASP A 479 2.03 28.80 7.63
CA ASP A 479 2.46 28.88 6.23
C ASP A 479 1.26 29.21 5.33
N THR A 480 1.13 30.49 4.96
CA THR A 480 0.09 30.99 4.04
C THR A 480 0.35 30.60 2.59
N ASN A 481 1.57 30.17 2.24
CA ASN A 481 1.91 29.67 0.90
C ASN A 481 1.52 28.20 0.72
N GLN A 482 1.46 27.42 1.81
CA GLN A 482 1.07 26.00 1.81
C GLN A 482 -0.30 25.75 2.48
N ILE A 483 -1.35 26.26 1.87
CA ILE A 483 -2.75 26.00 2.29
C ILE A 483 -3.27 24.71 1.63
N ASN A 484 -3.26 23.60 2.37
CA ASN A 484 -3.78 22.29 1.94
C ASN A 484 -5.31 22.21 2.10
N LEU A 485 -6.03 23.09 1.39
CA LEU A 485 -7.48 23.03 1.27
C LEU A 485 -7.86 22.55 -0.12
N LYS A 486 -8.35 21.31 -0.19
CA LYS A 486 -8.68 20.66 -1.45
C LYS A 486 -10.03 21.11 -2.01
N LEU A 487 -10.04 21.42 -3.31
CA LEU A 487 -11.24 21.70 -4.09
C LEU A 487 -11.88 20.39 -4.56
N LEU A 488 -13.05 20.05 -4.02
CA LEU A 488 -13.72 18.78 -4.31
C LEU A 488 -14.44 18.76 -5.68
N LYS A 489 -15.01 19.89 -6.12
CA LYS A 489 -15.66 20.10 -7.44
C LYS A 489 -15.71 21.59 -7.80
N PHE A 490 -15.50 21.93 -9.07
CA PHE A 490 -15.69 23.29 -9.61
C PHE A 490 -16.77 23.30 -10.71
N LEU A 491 -17.50 24.39 -10.82
CA LEU A 491 -18.41 24.67 -11.92
C LEU A 491 -17.60 25.17 -13.12
N ARG A 492 -17.57 24.41 -14.21
CA ARG A 492 -17.08 24.89 -15.51
C ARG A 492 -18.15 25.71 -16.20
N VAL A 493 -17.79 26.90 -16.66
CA VAL A 493 -18.51 27.55 -17.75
C VAL A 493 -17.85 27.02 -19.02
N PRO A 494 -18.55 26.25 -19.88
CA PRO A 494 -17.86 25.50 -20.92
C PRO A 494 -17.31 26.45 -22.00
N GLU A 495 -15.99 26.52 -22.09
CA GLU A 495 -15.31 26.40 -23.38
C GLU A 495 -14.80 24.96 -23.51
N LEU A 496 -15.01 24.38 -24.70
CA LEU A 496 -14.78 22.97 -24.99
C LEU A 496 -13.30 22.61 -24.83
N ASP A 497 -13.03 21.65 -23.95
CA ASP A 497 -12.17 20.51 -24.30
C ASP A 497 -12.33 19.35 -23.29
N THR A 498 -12.66 18.18 -23.80
CA THR A 498 -12.96 16.96 -23.05
C THR A 498 -12.23 15.77 -23.66
N THR A 499 -11.07 15.39 -23.12
CA THR A 499 -10.40 14.15 -23.56
C THR A 499 -9.73 13.31 -22.46
N ASP A 500 -9.41 13.81 -21.27
CA ASP A 500 -8.56 13.03 -20.34
C ASP A 500 -9.26 12.08 -19.34
N MET A 501 -10.57 12.21 -19.09
CA MET A 501 -11.26 11.35 -18.10
C MET A 501 -11.74 9.98 -18.63
N ALA A 502 -11.74 9.75 -19.94
CA ALA A 502 -12.34 8.54 -20.52
C ALA A 502 -11.39 7.32 -20.50
N THR A 503 -10.08 7.55 -20.61
CA THR A 503 -9.06 6.51 -20.77
C THR A 503 -8.75 5.76 -19.47
N GLN A 504 -8.72 6.42 -18.32
CA GLN A 504 -8.48 5.78 -17.02
C GLN A 504 -9.64 4.87 -16.59
N ASN A 505 -10.88 5.28 -16.85
CA ASN A 505 -12.07 4.47 -16.54
C ASN A 505 -12.14 3.20 -17.41
N LEU A 506 -11.70 3.28 -18.67
CA LEU A 506 -11.71 2.15 -19.60
C LEU A 506 -10.71 1.05 -19.20
N LEU A 507 -9.47 1.43 -18.85
CA LEU A 507 -8.44 0.46 -18.44
C LEU A 507 -8.84 -0.28 -17.17
N PHE A 508 -9.43 0.44 -16.22
CA PHE A 508 -9.91 -0.12 -14.96
C PHE A 508 -11.06 -1.12 -15.19
N ASP A 509 -12.00 -0.81 -16.08
CA ASP A 509 -13.10 -1.71 -16.43
C ASP A 509 -12.63 -2.96 -17.17
N ILE A 510 -11.62 -2.84 -18.04
CA ILE A 510 -11.01 -3.99 -18.71
C ILE A 510 -10.33 -4.91 -17.69
N ALA A 511 -9.53 -4.34 -16.78
CA ALA A 511 -8.85 -5.12 -15.74
C ALA A 511 -9.85 -5.87 -14.83
N LYS A 512 -10.93 -5.20 -14.41
CA LYS A 512 -12.00 -5.81 -13.61
C LYS A 512 -12.69 -6.96 -14.35
N LYS A 513 -12.96 -6.81 -15.65
CA LYS A 513 -13.58 -7.86 -16.47
C LYS A 513 -12.66 -9.06 -16.64
N CYS A 514 -11.39 -8.84 -16.98
CA CYS A 514 -10.40 -9.91 -17.14
C CYS A 514 -10.22 -10.72 -15.85
N PHE A 515 -10.14 -10.05 -14.69
CA PHE A 515 -10.00 -10.72 -13.40
C PHE A 515 -11.22 -11.60 -13.06
N THR A 516 -12.43 -11.03 -13.20
CA THR A 516 -13.68 -11.76 -12.94
C THR A 516 -13.80 -12.99 -13.84
N VAL A 517 -13.49 -12.85 -15.13
CA VAL A 517 -13.50 -13.97 -16.09
C VAL A 517 -12.48 -15.04 -15.71
N GLY A 518 -11.26 -14.65 -15.34
CA GLY A 518 -10.23 -15.59 -14.89
C GLY A 518 -10.65 -16.42 -13.67
N LEU A 519 -11.26 -15.77 -12.67
CA LEU A 519 -11.73 -16.43 -11.45
C LEU A 519 -12.89 -17.42 -11.73
N ILE A 520 -13.82 -17.02 -12.61
CA ILE A 520 -14.92 -17.88 -13.08
C ILE A 520 -14.36 -19.08 -13.84
N SER A 521 -13.45 -18.87 -14.80
CA SER A 521 -12.85 -19.95 -15.58
C SER A 521 -12.08 -20.94 -14.71
N LEU A 522 -11.34 -20.47 -13.69
CA LEU A 522 -10.64 -21.35 -12.76
C LEU A 522 -11.62 -22.19 -11.94
N THR A 523 -12.68 -21.56 -11.39
CA THR A 523 -13.70 -22.25 -10.59
C THR A 523 -14.44 -23.30 -11.41
N VAL A 524 -14.81 -22.95 -12.65
CA VAL A 524 -15.45 -23.87 -13.59
C VAL A 524 -14.51 -25.03 -13.95
N SER A 525 -13.24 -24.71 -14.20
CA SER A 525 -12.21 -25.71 -14.50
C SER A 525 -11.99 -26.71 -13.36
N ASP A 526 -12.02 -26.23 -12.12
CA ASP A 526 -11.79 -27.05 -10.94
C ASP A 526 -13.00 -27.93 -10.61
N ARG A 527 -14.21 -27.36 -10.61
CA ARG A 527 -15.43 -28.01 -10.10
C ARG A 527 -16.21 -28.81 -11.13
N TYR A 528 -16.25 -28.38 -12.39
CA TYR A 528 -17.25 -28.88 -13.34
C TYR A 528 -16.66 -29.56 -14.57
N VAL A 529 -15.73 -28.89 -15.26
CA VAL A 529 -15.26 -29.35 -16.58
C VAL A 529 -13.81 -28.96 -16.77
N SER A 530 -12.95 -29.83 -17.29
CA SER A 530 -11.55 -29.50 -17.60
C SER A 530 -11.13 -30.03 -18.96
N LEU A 531 -10.16 -29.38 -19.60
CA LEU A 531 -9.56 -29.83 -20.85
C LEU A 531 -8.28 -30.61 -20.56
N THR A 532 -8.16 -31.82 -21.10
CA THR A 532 -6.97 -32.67 -20.92
C THR A 532 -6.42 -33.08 -22.27
N ALA A 533 -5.12 -32.84 -22.48
CA ALA A 533 -4.39 -33.39 -23.63
C ALA A 533 -4.15 -34.89 -23.39
N ILE A 534 -4.55 -35.72 -24.35
CA ILE A 534 -4.37 -37.16 -24.32
C ILE A 534 -3.12 -37.49 -25.12
N ARG A 535 -2.09 -37.96 -24.42
CA ARG A 535 -0.80 -38.32 -25.00
C ARG A 535 -0.60 -39.82 -24.99
N GLY A 536 0.05 -40.33 -26.04
CA GLY A 536 0.37 -41.75 -26.18
C GLY A 536 -0.69 -42.57 -26.91
N SER A 537 -0.39 -43.85 -27.09
CA SER A 537 -1.12 -44.77 -27.98
C SER A 537 -1.99 -45.79 -27.24
N SER A 538 -2.05 -45.74 -25.91
CA SER A 538 -2.74 -46.76 -25.10
C SER A 538 -4.26 -46.77 -25.26
N MET A 539 -4.83 -45.67 -25.76
CA MET A 539 -6.25 -45.54 -26.04
C MET A 539 -6.57 -45.50 -27.54
N SER A 540 -5.60 -45.85 -28.40
CA SER A 540 -5.85 -46.00 -29.84
C SER A 540 -6.78 -47.21 -30.07
N PRO A 541 -7.77 -47.15 -30.99
CA PRO A 541 -8.02 -46.08 -31.96
C PRO A 541 -8.94 -44.95 -31.45
N THR A 542 -9.48 -45.04 -30.23
CA THR A 542 -10.43 -44.04 -29.70
C THR A 542 -9.79 -42.66 -29.56
N PHE A 543 -8.55 -42.59 -29.09
CA PHE A 543 -7.74 -41.38 -29.08
C PHE A 543 -6.41 -41.63 -29.80
N ASN A 544 -5.92 -40.60 -30.50
CA ASN A 544 -4.69 -40.63 -31.30
C ASN A 544 -4.58 -41.90 -32.18
N PRO A 545 -5.52 -42.14 -33.12
CA PRO A 545 -5.47 -43.30 -34.00
C PRO A 545 -4.20 -43.25 -34.85
N LEU A 546 -3.51 -44.38 -34.93
CA LEU A 546 -2.31 -44.54 -35.75
C LEU A 546 -2.70 -44.57 -37.22
N ASP A 547 -2.83 -43.39 -37.84
CA ASP A 547 -3.14 -43.29 -39.25
C ASP A 547 -1.86 -43.41 -40.09
N LYS A 548 -1.72 -44.50 -40.85
CA LYS A 548 -0.56 -44.73 -41.74
C LYS A 548 -0.61 -43.87 -43.01
N LYS A 549 -1.67 -43.09 -43.24
CA LYS A 549 -1.91 -42.37 -44.50
C LYS A 549 -2.01 -40.84 -44.38
N SER A 550 -1.83 -40.25 -43.21
CA SER A 550 -1.98 -38.80 -43.04
C SER A 550 -0.64 -38.09 -42.89
N SER A 551 -0.29 -37.26 -43.87
CA SER A 551 0.87 -36.35 -43.87
C SER A 551 0.68 -35.13 -42.92
N ALA A 552 -0.22 -35.23 -41.94
CA ALA A 552 -0.45 -34.20 -40.95
C ALA A 552 0.48 -34.40 -39.74
N ILE A 553 0.98 -33.30 -39.19
CA ILE A 553 1.77 -33.27 -37.96
C ILE A 553 1.00 -34.06 -36.88
N PRO A 554 1.63 -35.03 -36.17
CA PRO A 554 0.96 -35.77 -35.11
C PRO A 554 0.51 -34.78 -34.02
N MET A 555 -0.79 -34.51 -33.96
CA MET A 555 -1.40 -33.66 -32.95
C MET A 555 -2.09 -34.52 -31.90
N ASP A 556 -1.80 -34.25 -30.63
CA ASP A 556 -2.47 -34.86 -29.50
C ASP A 556 -3.95 -34.45 -29.48
N ASP A 557 -4.83 -35.41 -29.20
CA ASP A 557 -6.24 -35.11 -28.91
C ASP A 557 -6.38 -34.32 -27.62
N TYR A 558 -7.19 -33.27 -27.64
CA TYR A 558 -7.69 -32.65 -26.41
C TYR A 558 -9.11 -33.12 -26.17
N ALA A 559 -9.34 -33.60 -24.96
CA ALA A 559 -10.62 -34.12 -24.56
C ALA A 559 -11.25 -33.31 -23.42
N LEU A 560 -12.58 -33.21 -23.48
CA LEU A 560 -13.42 -32.59 -22.48
C LEU A 560 -13.70 -33.60 -21.37
N VAL A 561 -13.26 -33.26 -20.16
CA VAL A 561 -13.44 -34.06 -18.95
C VAL A 561 -14.49 -33.41 -18.07
N GLU A 562 -15.64 -34.05 -17.91
CA GLU A 562 -16.66 -33.62 -16.95
C GLU A 562 -16.40 -34.24 -15.58
N LYS A 563 -16.73 -33.49 -14.53
CA LYS A 563 -16.46 -33.84 -13.13
C LYS A 563 -17.74 -34.02 -12.30
N PHE A 564 -18.93 -33.83 -12.88
CA PHE A 564 -20.21 -34.04 -12.19
C PHE A 564 -20.39 -35.49 -11.77
N CYS A 565 -19.83 -36.43 -12.53
CA CYS A 565 -19.83 -37.85 -12.17
C CYS A 565 -19.17 -38.12 -10.80
N LEU A 566 -18.28 -37.25 -10.32
CA LEU A 566 -17.52 -37.44 -9.07
C LEU A 566 -18.33 -37.18 -7.80
N GLU A 567 -19.41 -36.38 -7.85
CA GLU A 567 -20.20 -36.07 -6.66
C GLU A 567 -20.92 -37.30 -6.09
N LYS A 568 -21.33 -38.21 -6.98
CA LYS A 568 -22.06 -39.45 -6.64
C LYS A 568 -21.37 -40.71 -7.15
N TYR A 569 -20.13 -40.59 -7.64
CA TYR A 569 -19.36 -41.65 -8.30
C TYR A 569 -20.19 -42.45 -9.34
N LYS A 570 -20.98 -41.73 -10.15
CA LYS A 570 -21.87 -42.32 -11.16
C LYS A 570 -21.12 -42.64 -12.45
N PHE A 571 -20.44 -43.78 -12.45
CA PHE A 571 -19.78 -44.33 -13.62
C PHE A 571 -20.59 -45.47 -14.23
N SER A 572 -20.41 -45.68 -15.53
CA SER A 572 -21.02 -46.79 -16.27
C SER A 572 -19.94 -47.56 -17.01
N HIS A 573 -20.21 -48.83 -17.30
CA HIS A 573 -19.36 -49.64 -18.18
C HIS A 573 -19.12 -48.92 -19.50
N GLY A 574 -17.87 -48.96 -19.97
CA GLY A 574 -17.44 -48.30 -21.19
C GLY A 574 -17.14 -46.81 -21.06
N ASP A 575 -17.34 -46.18 -19.90
CA ASP A 575 -16.91 -44.79 -19.67
C ASP A 575 -15.38 -44.66 -19.75
N VAL A 576 -14.90 -43.64 -20.46
CA VAL A 576 -13.47 -43.28 -20.45
C VAL A 576 -13.23 -42.31 -19.31
N VAL A 577 -12.25 -42.59 -18.46
CA VAL A 577 -11.94 -41.80 -17.27
C VAL A 577 -10.50 -41.34 -17.25
N VAL A 578 -10.29 -40.15 -16.70
CA VAL A 578 -8.96 -39.65 -16.32
C VAL A 578 -8.77 -39.95 -14.84
N PHE A 579 -7.67 -40.58 -14.44
CA PHE A 579 -7.38 -40.89 -13.04
C PHE A 579 -5.90 -40.70 -12.71
N ARG A 580 -5.58 -40.50 -11.43
CA ARG A 580 -4.20 -40.44 -10.95
C ARG A 580 -3.62 -41.85 -10.88
N SER A 581 -2.42 -42.04 -11.42
CA SER A 581 -1.76 -43.35 -11.42
C SER A 581 -1.54 -43.84 -9.98
N PRO A 582 -1.95 -45.08 -9.63
CA PRO A 582 -1.71 -45.66 -8.31
C PRO A 582 -0.22 -45.75 -7.96
N SER A 583 0.63 -45.98 -8.97
CA SER A 583 2.08 -46.10 -8.79
C SER A 583 2.80 -44.75 -8.76
N ASN A 584 2.20 -43.69 -9.32
CA ASN A 584 2.79 -42.34 -9.33
C ASN A 584 1.72 -41.25 -9.33
N HIS A 585 1.47 -40.65 -8.17
CA HIS A 585 0.44 -39.64 -7.97
C HIS A 585 0.60 -38.36 -8.82
N LYS A 586 1.79 -38.10 -9.39
CA LYS A 586 2.05 -36.96 -10.28
C LYS A 586 1.58 -37.21 -11.72
N GLN A 587 1.35 -38.47 -12.09
CA GLN A 587 0.94 -38.85 -13.44
C GLN A 587 -0.57 -39.09 -13.51
N LYS A 588 -1.19 -38.62 -14.59
CA LYS A 588 -2.59 -38.90 -14.92
C LYS A 588 -2.65 -39.84 -16.10
N ASN A 589 -3.49 -40.86 -15.98
CA ASN A 589 -3.74 -41.85 -17.02
C ASN A 589 -5.17 -41.72 -17.52
N VAL A 590 -5.38 -42.08 -18.79
CA VAL A 590 -6.70 -42.14 -19.42
C VAL A 590 -6.96 -43.57 -19.84
N LYS A 591 -8.02 -44.17 -19.32
CA LYS A 591 -8.41 -45.57 -19.58
C LYS A 591 -9.93 -45.71 -19.62
N ARG A 592 -10.42 -46.83 -20.14
CA ARG A 592 -11.84 -47.18 -20.17
C ARG A 592 -12.20 -48.07 -18.99
N ILE A 593 -13.30 -47.76 -18.31
CA ILE A 593 -13.88 -48.63 -17.28
C ILE A 593 -14.49 -49.84 -17.96
N THR A 594 -14.01 -51.03 -17.62
CA THR A 594 -14.55 -52.29 -18.13
C THR A 594 -15.35 -53.05 -17.07
N ALA A 595 -15.08 -52.83 -15.78
CA ALA A 595 -15.83 -53.45 -14.69
C ALA A 595 -15.96 -52.49 -13.48
N LEU A 596 -17.06 -52.62 -12.76
CA LEU A 596 -17.49 -51.82 -11.61
C LEU A 596 -17.59 -52.70 -10.34
N PRO A 597 -17.81 -52.12 -9.15
CA PRO A 597 -17.96 -52.89 -7.91
C PRO A 597 -18.96 -54.04 -8.05
N GLY A 598 -18.56 -55.24 -7.60
CA GLY A 598 -19.36 -56.46 -7.66
C GLY A 598 -19.23 -57.28 -8.95
N ASP A 599 -18.62 -56.71 -10.00
CA ASP A 599 -18.37 -57.45 -11.24
C ASP A 599 -17.24 -58.47 -11.08
N TRP A 600 -17.26 -59.52 -11.91
CA TRP A 600 -16.20 -60.51 -12.01
C TRP A 600 -15.39 -60.32 -13.30
N VAL A 601 -14.07 -60.35 -13.18
CA VAL A 601 -13.13 -60.13 -14.29
C VAL A 601 -12.16 -61.31 -14.41
N ASP A 602 -12.18 -61.97 -15.57
CA ASP A 602 -11.19 -63.02 -15.89
C ASP A 602 -9.85 -62.42 -16.30
N VAL A 603 -8.81 -62.71 -15.55
CA VAL A 603 -7.44 -62.25 -15.88
C VAL A 603 -6.81 -63.27 -16.84
N SER A 604 -6.74 -62.90 -18.12
CA SER A 604 -6.35 -63.78 -19.23
C SER A 604 -4.94 -64.40 -19.12
N SER A 605 -4.11 -63.91 -18.21
CA SER A 605 -2.75 -64.40 -17.97
C SER A 605 -2.63 -65.44 -16.85
N SER A 606 -3.64 -65.63 -16.00
CA SER A 606 -3.52 -66.46 -14.78
C SER A 606 -4.66 -67.46 -14.52
N PHE A 607 -5.68 -67.56 -15.38
CA PHE A 607 -6.89 -68.37 -15.15
C PHE A 607 -7.63 -68.06 -13.83
N ASP A 608 -7.35 -66.91 -13.21
CA ASP A 608 -8.00 -66.43 -12.00
C ASP A 608 -9.11 -65.43 -12.36
N THR A 609 -10.27 -65.60 -11.73
CA THR A 609 -11.38 -64.63 -11.78
C THR A 609 -11.33 -63.75 -10.54
N VAL A 610 -11.26 -62.43 -10.75
CA VAL A 610 -11.18 -61.44 -9.68
C VAL A 610 -12.51 -60.70 -9.57
N MET A 611 -13.12 -60.71 -8.38
CA MET A 611 -14.26 -59.85 -8.06
C MET A 611 -13.78 -58.45 -7.73
N ILE A 612 -14.41 -57.43 -8.32
CA ILE A 612 -14.06 -56.03 -8.09
C ILE A 612 -14.59 -55.59 -6.71
N PRO A 613 -13.71 -55.16 -5.78
CA PRO A 613 -14.14 -54.73 -4.45
C PRO A 613 -15.03 -53.49 -4.49
N GLU A 614 -15.81 -53.32 -3.43
CA GLU A 614 -16.58 -52.09 -3.22
C GLU A 614 -15.69 -50.83 -3.28
N GLY A 615 -16.20 -49.80 -3.94
CA GLY A 615 -15.48 -48.54 -4.16
C GLY A 615 -14.30 -48.60 -5.15
N HIS A 616 -14.12 -49.71 -5.89
CA HIS A 616 -13.07 -49.87 -6.90
C HIS A 616 -13.64 -50.07 -8.31
N CYS A 617 -12.85 -49.83 -9.34
CA CYS A 617 -13.18 -50.17 -10.72
C CYS A 617 -11.99 -50.82 -11.43
N TRP A 618 -12.28 -51.58 -12.48
CA TRP A 618 -11.29 -52.13 -13.38
C TRP A 618 -11.21 -51.27 -14.64
N VAL A 619 -10.00 -50.83 -15.00
CA VAL A 619 -9.77 -49.97 -16.16
C VAL A 619 -8.78 -50.61 -17.13
N GLU A 620 -9.08 -50.51 -18.42
CA GLU A 620 -8.22 -51.02 -19.50
C GLU A 620 -8.03 -49.98 -20.60
N GLY A 621 -6.89 -50.03 -21.28
CA GLY A 621 -6.65 -49.23 -22.49
C GLY A 621 -7.20 -49.93 -23.72
N ASP A 622 -7.76 -49.15 -24.65
CA ASP A 622 -8.30 -49.66 -25.93
C ASP A 622 -7.22 -50.29 -26.83
N ASN A 623 -5.93 -50.03 -26.55
CA ASN A 623 -4.79 -50.72 -27.17
C ASN A 623 -4.02 -51.56 -26.13
N PRO A 624 -4.34 -52.86 -25.99
CA PRO A 624 -3.69 -53.76 -25.03
C PRO A 624 -2.16 -53.85 -25.17
N ALA A 625 -1.63 -53.80 -26.39
CA ALA A 625 -0.20 -53.96 -26.65
C ALA A 625 0.66 -52.81 -26.09
N CYS A 626 0.05 -51.64 -25.86
CA CYS A 626 0.74 -50.42 -25.42
C CYS A 626 0.10 -49.83 -24.15
N SER A 627 -0.62 -50.62 -23.36
CA SER A 627 -1.35 -50.15 -22.19
C SER A 627 -0.85 -50.81 -20.90
N MET A 628 -0.29 -50.02 -19.99
CA MET A 628 -0.27 -50.37 -18.57
C MET A 628 -1.60 -49.96 -17.94
N ASP A 629 -2.33 -50.93 -17.42
CA ASP A 629 -3.68 -50.76 -16.87
C ASP A 629 -4.00 -51.79 -15.76
N SER A 630 -5.26 -52.00 -15.42
CA SER A 630 -5.64 -52.88 -14.30
C SER A 630 -5.17 -54.33 -14.47
N ARG A 631 -4.86 -54.77 -15.68
CA ARG A 631 -4.20 -56.08 -15.90
C ARG A 631 -2.81 -56.15 -15.28
N SER A 632 -2.14 -55.01 -15.12
CA SER A 632 -0.80 -54.89 -14.55
C SER A 632 -0.82 -54.55 -13.05
N PHE A 633 -1.73 -53.67 -12.62
CA PHE A 633 -1.73 -53.12 -11.25
C PHE A 633 -3.00 -53.44 -10.44
N GLY A 634 -3.95 -54.20 -11.00
CA GLY A 634 -5.21 -54.55 -10.35
C GLY A 634 -6.29 -53.46 -10.40
N PRO A 635 -7.40 -53.64 -9.66
CA PRO A 635 -8.49 -52.66 -9.60
C PRO A 635 -8.02 -51.37 -8.91
N ILE A 636 -8.57 -50.23 -9.34
CA ILE A 636 -8.23 -48.91 -8.79
C ILE A 636 -9.38 -48.35 -7.94
N PRO A 637 -9.09 -47.63 -6.83
CA PRO A 637 -10.13 -46.92 -6.09
C PRO A 637 -10.80 -45.85 -6.96
N LEU A 638 -12.13 -45.78 -6.90
CA LEU A 638 -12.92 -44.75 -7.59
C LEU A 638 -12.51 -43.33 -7.16
N GLY A 639 -11.98 -43.16 -5.95
CA GLY A 639 -11.44 -41.89 -5.45
C GLY A 639 -10.19 -41.38 -6.19
N LEU A 640 -9.51 -42.21 -6.99
CA LEU A 640 -8.41 -41.76 -7.85
C LEU A 640 -8.89 -41.14 -9.17
N VAL A 641 -10.17 -41.34 -9.51
CA VAL A 641 -10.76 -40.81 -10.75
C VAL A 641 -10.94 -39.30 -10.64
N CYS A 642 -10.39 -38.60 -11.62
CA CYS A 642 -10.39 -37.13 -11.74
C CYS A 642 -11.53 -36.59 -12.60
N GLY A 643 -12.26 -37.46 -13.32
CA GLY A 643 -13.42 -37.12 -14.13
C GLY A 643 -13.60 -38.06 -15.32
N ARG A 644 -14.73 -37.90 -16.01
CA ARG A 644 -15.10 -38.69 -17.19
C ARG A 644 -14.88 -37.90 -18.47
N VAL A 645 -14.28 -38.54 -19.46
CA VAL A 645 -14.10 -37.99 -20.80
C VAL A 645 -15.40 -38.14 -21.59
N THR A 646 -15.89 -37.06 -22.18
CA THR A 646 -17.16 -37.05 -22.93
C THR A 646 -17.00 -36.74 -24.41
N HIS A 647 -16.09 -35.83 -24.76
CA HIS A 647 -15.90 -35.36 -26.13
C HIS A 647 -14.42 -35.18 -26.43
N VAL A 648 -14.04 -35.39 -27.68
CA VAL A 648 -12.83 -34.81 -28.28
C VAL A 648 -13.21 -33.40 -28.73
N VAL A 649 -12.41 -32.40 -28.37
CA VAL A 649 -12.64 -30.99 -28.71
C VAL A 649 -11.57 -30.40 -29.61
N TRP A 650 -10.43 -31.08 -29.75
CA TRP A 650 -9.36 -30.75 -30.67
C TRP A 650 -8.62 -32.02 -31.05
N PRO A 651 -8.16 -32.19 -32.31
CA PRO A 651 -8.22 -31.23 -33.42
C PRO A 651 -9.62 -31.07 -34.05
N PRO A 652 -9.90 -29.98 -34.80
CA PRO A 652 -11.26 -29.66 -35.30
C PRO A 652 -11.92 -30.77 -36.12
N HIS A 653 -11.13 -31.52 -36.89
CA HIS A 653 -11.60 -32.61 -37.74
C HIS A 653 -12.01 -33.87 -36.96
N ARG A 654 -11.74 -33.92 -35.64
CA ARG A 654 -12.08 -35.04 -34.75
C ARG A 654 -13.02 -34.65 -33.63
N VAL A 655 -13.57 -33.43 -33.67
CA VAL A 655 -14.52 -32.98 -32.65
C VAL A 655 -15.74 -33.88 -32.68
N GLY A 656 -16.04 -34.51 -31.55
CA GLY A 656 -17.09 -35.52 -31.49
C GLY A 656 -17.23 -36.12 -30.09
N LYS A 657 -18.38 -36.77 -29.86
CA LYS A 657 -18.65 -37.49 -28.62
C LYS A 657 -17.82 -38.78 -28.58
N VAL A 658 -17.34 -39.15 -27.40
CA VAL A 658 -16.61 -40.40 -27.17
C VAL A 658 -17.62 -41.52 -26.89
N ASP A 659 -17.57 -42.58 -27.70
CA ASP A 659 -18.49 -43.70 -27.58
C ASP A 659 -18.17 -44.59 -26.37
N ARG A 660 -19.23 -45.09 -25.75
CA ARG A 660 -19.16 -46.15 -24.75
C ARG A 660 -19.08 -47.49 -25.46
N LYS A 661 -17.90 -48.10 -25.43
CA LYS A 661 -17.69 -49.45 -25.95
C LYS A 661 -17.62 -50.43 -24.79
N ILE A 662 -18.42 -51.49 -24.84
CA ILE A 662 -18.33 -52.64 -23.94
C ILE A 662 -17.59 -53.73 -24.74
N THR A 663 -16.57 -54.34 -24.15
CA THR A 663 -15.80 -55.37 -24.85
C THR A 663 -16.60 -56.68 -24.79
N GLU A 664 -16.97 -57.24 -25.95
CA GLU A 664 -17.98 -58.32 -26.11
C GLU A 664 -17.60 -59.70 -25.52
N HIS A 665 -16.48 -59.84 -24.80
CA HIS A 665 -16.01 -61.13 -24.29
C HIS A 665 -16.35 -61.42 -22.82
N ARG A 666 -17.22 -60.66 -22.17
CA ARG A 666 -17.61 -60.93 -20.78
C ARG A 666 -19.12 -60.79 -20.61
N LEU A 667 -19.79 -61.93 -20.50
CA LEU A 667 -21.21 -61.99 -20.18
C LEU A 667 -21.42 -61.47 -18.75
N PRO A 668 -22.36 -60.56 -18.50
CA PRO A 668 -22.84 -60.33 -17.14
C PRO A 668 -23.61 -61.59 -16.72
N PHE A 669 -23.16 -62.24 -15.64
CA PHE A 669 -23.94 -63.26 -14.96
C PHE A 669 -24.81 -62.62 -13.88
#